data_AF-A0A512UGA8-F1
#
_entry.id   AF-A0A512UGA8-F1
#
_cell.length_a   1.000
_cell.length_b   1.000
_cell.length_c   1.000
_cell.angle_alpha   90.00
_cell.angle_beta   90.00
_cell.angle_gamma   90.00
#
_symmetry.space_group_name_H-M   'P 1'
#
loop_
_entity.id
_entity.type
_entity.pdbx_description
1 polymer ?
#
loop_
_entity_poly.entity_id
_entity_poly.type
_entity_poly.pdbx_seq_one_letter_code
_entity_poly.pdbx_strand_id
1 'polypeptide(L)'
;MDLLSILDGTPEPPIVALHLSELNTSGEYHLATPMFEFQKELTDQIVSLHYPDILKYCETDDTTESITKSLQICVENCSLVATHPYLLIRHYMPKNLGFRELPAKLAETSGKFSVLRNFINVVIANRSRPGPKNVAVVLNNDSRLFDLTEALLLGCSGPKSIVRYVGNNVKKDSAKSAKASTKDPQTTTIHLIPSDGVTTRKDLSWDAVRFDVFVAVDGSAKANSDFLSRMRHQNRRMGQIPAALVTLVPMFSIEHCLVYYESDKAPKSQRPHLYKLISAIVCLRDQVGNLPPDLYPIYNQNLSYLSHTFLDHALHNDAPSFPAWPLPELCKIPSFSPSDVERSLLTEVVYHYTPYDSSDSATSVSVQKKKKSYYETKRLQSDYVTNPLRNDYNTLSGIHNHHAAPTNRKGEDSILTHLLLSQLNDNYMELAILKEEFDSYKAFNHPEKQKSFGRRLDEIKKALASIMEDVDHAQQRLEVTQRKILKRTSENEELVEKQKRLKSDLTAFGNRPEFQGDELRSKFIERQLKIWDLQNDVKGLVSTLKVKGDEKSYMKKEVANCNEAMTQSETQIQDIKKDVQELLGRVEVSKEQETRAEVTFQKQRQEILDKIKAAEKENEVAKAKFAKILAYLKETSHYKKRKGRGITPNAR
;
A
#
# COMPACT_ATOMS: atom_id res chain seq x y z
N MET A 1 12.62 34.70 -34.65
CA MET A 1 11.25 34.25 -34.37
C MET A 1 10.88 33.31 -35.50
N ASP A 2 10.84 32.01 -35.20
CA ASP A 2 10.66 30.98 -36.21
C ASP A 2 9.15 30.70 -36.36
N LEU A 3 8.55 31.23 -37.42
CA LEU A 3 7.09 31.28 -37.60
C LEU A 3 6.47 29.89 -37.85
N LEU A 4 7.28 28.91 -38.24
CA LEU A 4 6.84 27.53 -38.52
C LEU A 4 6.52 26.75 -37.24
N SER A 5 7.16 27.04 -36.09
CA SER A 5 6.86 26.33 -34.83
C SER A 5 5.58 26.79 -34.14
N ILE A 6 5.05 27.96 -34.53
CA ILE A 6 3.80 28.53 -34.00
C ILE A 6 2.58 27.94 -34.71
N LEU A 7 2.75 27.47 -35.96
CA LEU A 7 1.66 26.96 -36.80
C LEU A 7 1.39 25.46 -36.62
N ASP A 8 2.35 24.68 -36.11
CA ASP A 8 2.22 23.23 -35.87
C ASP A 8 1.72 22.86 -34.46
N GLY A 9 1.64 23.82 -33.53
CA GLY A 9 0.97 23.61 -32.25
C GLY A 9 -0.53 23.74 -32.44
N THR A 10 -1.31 22.69 -32.15
CA THR A 10 -2.77 22.84 -31.96
C THR A 10 -2.99 24.01 -30.99
N PRO A 11 -3.70 25.09 -31.38
CA PRO A 11 -3.89 26.23 -30.50
C PRO A 11 -4.55 25.73 -29.22
N GLU A 12 -3.87 25.91 -28.09
CA GLU A 12 -4.42 25.54 -26.79
C GLU A 12 -5.76 26.27 -26.61
N PRO A 13 -6.83 25.57 -26.18
CA PRO A 13 -8.14 26.18 -26.08
C PRO A 13 -8.07 27.43 -25.19
N PRO A 14 -8.57 28.59 -25.65
CA PRO A 14 -8.57 29.80 -24.84
C PRO A 14 -9.35 29.53 -23.55
N ILE A 15 -8.85 30.03 -22.41
CA ILE A 15 -9.55 29.93 -21.13
C ILE A 15 -10.86 30.71 -21.28
N VAL A 16 -11.97 29.99 -21.45
CA VAL A 16 -13.31 30.57 -21.35
C VAL A 16 -13.51 30.96 -19.89
N ALA A 17 -13.85 32.22 -19.62
CA ALA A 17 -14.14 32.67 -18.27
C ALA A 17 -15.21 31.76 -17.65
N LEU A 18 -14.86 31.09 -16.55
CA LEU A 18 -15.77 30.18 -15.86
C LEU A 18 -16.96 30.98 -15.35
N HIS A 19 -18.17 30.62 -15.79
CA HIS A 19 -19.39 31.23 -15.27
C HIS A 19 -19.75 30.57 -13.94
N LEU A 20 -19.22 31.10 -12.85
CA LEU A 20 -19.45 30.58 -11.50
C LEU A 20 -20.78 31.09 -10.94
N SER A 21 -21.63 30.20 -10.45
CA SER A 21 -22.92 30.54 -9.83
C SER A 21 -22.76 31.18 -8.43
N GLU A 22 -21.68 30.84 -7.72
CA GLU A 22 -21.34 31.34 -6.39
C GLU A 22 -19.88 31.81 -6.40
N LEU A 23 -19.65 33.06 -5.98
CA LEU A 23 -18.31 33.68 -5.94
C LEU A 23 -17.86 33.80 -4.48
N ASN A 24 -16.77 33.12 -4.14
CA ASN A 24 -16.20 33.16 -2.80
C ASN A 24 -15.37 34.44 -2.60
N THR A 25 -15.75 35.24 -1.60
CA THR A 25 -15.04 36.46 -1.15
C THR A 25 -14.67 36.40 0.34
N SER A 26 -14.59 35.20 0.93
CA SER A 26 -14.31 35.00 2.36
C SER A 26 -12.85 35.29 2.75
N GLY A 27 -11.94 35.28 1.77
CA GLY A 27 -10.50 35.33 2.00
C GLY A 27 -9.87 33.97 2.34
N GLU A 28 -10.67 32.90 2.29
CA GLU A 28 -10.28 31.51 2.41
C GLU A 28 -10.65 30.79 1.13
N TYR A 29 -9.62 30.35 0.42
CA TYR A 29 -9.75 29.82 -0.93
C TYR A 29 -9.21 28.40 -0.99
N HIS A 30 -9.92 27.55 -1.73
CA HIS A 30 -9.49 26.19 -2.00
C HIS A 30 -8.97 26.10 -3.43
N LEU A 31 -7.73 25.64 -3.56
CA LEU A 31 -7.11 25.33 -4.85
C LEU A 31 -7.08 23.81 -5.00
N ALA A 32 -7.96 23.31 -5.87
CA ALA A 32 -8.03 21.90 -6.21
C ALA A 32 -6.68 21.41 -6.76
N THR A 33 -6.22 20.24 -6.36
CA THR A 33 -5.00 19.64 -6.94
C THR A 33 -5.29 18.27 -7.51
N PRO A 34 -4.62 17.87 -8.60
CA PRO A 34 -4.71 16.50 -9.07
C PRO A 34 -3.88 15.57 -8.17
N MET A 35 -4.14 14.28 -8.28
CA MET A 35 -3.23 13.22 -7.79
C MET A 35 -2.74 12.43 -9.00
N PHE A 36 -1.46 12.09 -9.00
CA PHE A 36 -0.86 11.32 -10.08
C PHE A 36 -1.05 9.82 -9.90
N GLU A 37 -0.80 9.06 -10.98
CA GLU A 37 -0.97 7.60 -11.05
C GLU A 37 -0.41 6.90 -9.79
N PHE A 38 0.84 7.20 -9.44
CA PHE A 38 1.51 6.58 -8.30
C PHE A 38 0.85 6.94 -6.96
N GLN A 39 0.31 8.15 -6.81
CA GLN A 39 -0.43 8.53 -5.60
C GLN A 39 -1.79 7.82 -5.52
N LYS A 40 -2.47 7.65 -6.66
CA LYS A 40 -3.76 6.94 -6.73
C LYS A 40 -3.57 5.46 -6.40
N GLU A 41 -2.59 4.82 -7.03
CA GLU A 41 -2.20 3.43 -6.78
C GLU A 41 -1.86 3.18 -5.31
N LEU A 42 -1.05 4.07 -4.69
CA LEU A 42 -0.73 3.93 -3.26
C LEU A 42 -1.94 4.12 -2.36
N THR A 43 -2.87 5.00 -2.73
CA THR A 43 -4.11 5.19 -1.97
C THR A 43 -4.98 3.93 -2.06
N ASP A 44 -5.07 3.33 -3.24
CA ASP A 44 -5.78 2.07 -3.48
C ASP A 44 -5.16 0.90 -2.68
N GLN A 45 -3.83 0.80 -2.68
CA GLN A 45 -3.10 -0.21 -1.89
C GLN A 45 -3.31 -0.04 -0.38
N ILE A 46 -3.39 1.19 0.13
CA ILE A 46 -3.71 1.45 1.55
C ILE A 46 -5.13 0.95 1.86
N VAL A 47 -6.11 1.27 1.01
CA VAL A 47 -7.50 0.81 1.20
C VAL A 47 -7.56 -0.72 1.18
N SER A 48 -6.91 -1.35 0.21
CA SER A 48 -6.80 -2.81 0.09
C SER A 48 -6.16 -3.46 1.33
N LEU A 49 -5.12 -2.84 1.90
CA LEU A 49 -4.47 -3.33 3.12
C LEU A 49 -5.42 -3.35 4.32
N HIS A 50 -6.31 -2.35 4.42
CA HIS A 50 -7.29 -2.22 5.49
C HIS A 50 -8.66 -2.85 5.13
N TYR A 51 -8.77 -3.57 4.01
CA TYR A 51 -10.02 -4.17 3.52
C TYR A 51 -10.83 -4.93 4.59
N PRO A 52 -10.24 -5.86 5.38
CA PRO A 52 -10.99 -6.63 6.38
C PRO A 52 -11.53 -5.75 7.50
N ASP A 53 -10.75 -4.76 7.91
CA ASP A 53 -11.10 -3.83 9.00
C ASP A 53 -12.19 -2.86 8.56
N ILE A 54 -12.15 -2.40 7.31
CA ILE A 54 -13.17 -1.51 6.73
C ILE A 54 -14.52 -2.24 6.65
N LEU A 55 -14.54 -3.46 6.13
CA LEU A 55 -15.78 -4.26 6.07
C LEU A 55 -16.35 -4.50 7.46
N LYS A 56 -15.51 -4.95 8.40
CA LYS A 56 -15.93 -5.22 9.77
C LYS A 56 -16.48 -3.97 10.46
N TYR A 57 -15.85 -2.82 10.26
CA TYR A 57 -16.33 -1.56 10.79
C TYR A 57 -17.65 -1.08 10.17
N CYS A 58 -17.83 -1.26 8.85
CA CYS A 58 -19.01 -0.78 8.13
C CYS A 58 -20.22 -1.72 8.21
N GLU A 59 -20.01 -3.04 8.34
CA GLU A 59 -21.08 -4.05 8.32
C GLU A 59 -21.56 -4.43 9.72
N THR A 60 -20.64 -4.72 10.65
CA THR A 60 -21.00 -5.19 12.00
C THR A 60 -20.99 -4.09 13.04
N ASP A 61 -20.70 -2.85 12.64
CA ASP A 61 -20.60 -1.70 13.54
C ASP A 61 -19.58 -1.93 14.68
N ASP A 62 -18.60 -2.81 14.43
CA ASP A 62 -17.62 -3.25 15.42
C ASP A 62 -16.63 -2.12 15.73
N THR A 63 -16.80 -1.51 16.90
CA THR A 63 -15.95 -0.43 17.40
C THR A 63 -14.82 -0.92 18.28
N THR A 64 -14.31 -2.12 18.05
CA THR A 64 -13.10 -2.57 18.73
C THR A 64 -11.99 -1.53 18.54
N GLU A 65 -11.27 -1.20 19.62
CA GLU A 65 -10.25 -0.15 19.62
C GLU A 65 -9.15 -0.42 18.57
N SER A 66 -8.84 -1.70 18.30
CA SER A 66 -7.91 -2.12 17.25
C SER A 66 -8.37 -1.69 15.85
N ILE A 67 -9.65 -1.91 15.51
CA ILE A 67 -10.24 -1.54 14.22
C ILE A 67 -10.28 -0.02 14.09
N THR A 68 -10.70 0.67 15.14
CA THR A 68 -10.75 2.14 15.14
C THR A 68 -9.36 2.75 14.94
N LYS A 69 -8.34 2.21 15.61
CA LYS A 69 -6.93 2.62 15.40
C LYS A 69 -6.44 2.27 13.99
N SER A 70 -6.77 1.09 13.48
CA SER A 70 -6.43 0.68 12.10
C SER A 70 -6.99 1.66 11.07
N LEU A 71 -8.26 2.05 11.20
CA LEU A 71 -8.91 3.01 10.32
C LEU A 71 -8.37 4.44 10.48
N GLN A 72 -8.00 4.85 11.69
CA GLN A 72 -7.29 6.12 11.90
C GLN A 72 -5.94 6.13 11.18
N ILE A 73 -5.18 5.03 11.27
CA ILE A 73 -3.91 4.87 10.54
C ILE A 73 -4.15 4.89 9.02
N CYS A 74 -5.24 4.29 8.53
CA CYS A 74 -5.63 4.35 7.11
C CYS A 74 -5.84 5.81 6.67
N VAL A 75 -6.61 6.59 7.43
CA VAL A 75 -6.85 8.02 7.16
C VAL A 75 -5.56 8.83 7.16
N GLU A 76 -4.69 8.60 8.15
CA GLU A 76 -3.39 9.27 8.25
C GLU A 76 -2.48 8.93 7.06
N ASN A 77 -2.38 7.65 6.70
CA ASN A 77 -1.57 7.21 5.56
C ASN A 77 -2.07 7.78 4.23
N CYS A 78 -3.39 7.79 4.01
CA CYS A 78 -3.99 8.43 2.84
C CYS A 78 -3.68 9.93 2.79
N SER A 79 -3.65 10.61 3.94
CA SER A 79 -3.31 12.05 4.02
C SER A 79 -1.83 12.30 3.67
N LEU A 80 -0.93 11.43 4.13
CA LEU A 80 0.49 11.48 3.77
C LEU A 80 0.72 11.24 2.26
N VAL A 81 -0.01 10.30 1.65
CA VAL A 81 0.09 10.05 0.20
C VAL A 81 -0.51 11.18 -0.63
N ALA A 82 -1.63 11.75 -0.19
CA ALA A 82 -2.29 12.89 -0.82
C ALA A 82 -1.35 14.12 -0.89
N THR A 83 -0.53 14.33 0.13
CA THR A 83 0.52 15.36 0.12
C THR A 83 1.73 14.93 -0.72
N HIS A 84 2.41 13.84 -0.37
CA HIS A 84 3.54 13.32 -1.15
C HIS A 84 3.87 11.83 -0.86
N PRO A 85 4.04 10.96 -1.88
CA PRO A 85 4.36 9.54 -1.70
C PRO A 85 5.56 9.21 -0.79
N TYR A 86 6.64 9.99 -0.89
CA TYR A 86 7.85 9.81 -0.06
C TYR A 86 7.65 10.02 1.46
N LEU A 87 6.52 10.60 1.88
CA LEU A 87 6.21 10.70 3.31
C LEU A 87 5.85 9.34 3.91
N LEU A 88 5.22 8.48 3.09
CA LEU A 88 4.89 7.10 3.42
C LEU A 88 6.07 6.16 3.10
N ILE A 89 6.54 6.13 1.85
CA ILE A 89 7.54 5.16 1.37
C ILE A 89 8.94 5.78 1.32
N ARG A 90 9.86 5.27 2.15
CA ARG A 90 11.21 5.83 2.32
C ARG A 90 12.24 5.30 1.33
N HIS A 91 12.05 4.11 0.77
CA HIS A 91 13.08 3.39 0.03
C HIS A 91 13.53 4.10 -1.26
N TYR A 92 12.65 4.86 -1.88
CA TYR A 92 12.92 5.57 -3.15
C TYR A 92 13.24 7.05 -2.96
N MET A 93 13.29 7.55 -1.72
CA MET A 93 13.60 8.95 -1.44
C MET A 93 15.07 9.24 -1.76
N PRO A 94 15.37 10.26 -2.59
CA PRO A 94 16.75 10.63 -2.89
C PRO A 94 17.52 11.05 -1.63
N LYS A 95 18.69 10.44 -1.40
CA LYS A 95 19.53 10.71 -0.21
C LYS A 95 20.05 12.15 -0.15
N ASN A 96 20.15 12.82 -1.29
CA ASN A 96 20.59 14.21 -1.38
C ASN A 96 19.46 15.08 -1.91
N LEU A 97 18.87 15.90 -1.02
CA LEU A 97 17.76 16.77 -1.35
C LEU A 97 18.17 18.10 -2.02
N GLY A 98 19.48 18.33 -2.19
CA GLY A 98 20.02 19.56 -2.81
C GLY A 98 20.31 19.46 -4.31
N PHE A 99 20.00 18.33 -4.96
CA PHE A 99 20.34 18.10 -6.37
C PHE A 99 19.43 18.90 -7.32
N ARG A 100 19.99 19.41 -8.43
CA ARG A 100 19.30 20.36 -9.34
C ARG A 100 18.01 19.81 -9.95
N GLU A 101 17.96 18.51 -10.25
CA GLU A 101 16.83 17.85 -10.92
C GLU A 101 15.75 17.36 -9.96
N LEU A 102 16.05 17.36 -8.66
CA LEU A 102 15.12 16.87 -7.64
C LEU A 102 13.80 17.65 -7.59
N PRO A 103 13.76 19.00 -7.67
CA PRO A 103 12.51 19.75 -7.60
C PRO A 103 11.54 19.37 -8.73
N ALA A 104 12.06 19.07 -9.93
CA ALA A 104 11.26 18.59 -11.05
C ALA A 104 10.72 17.19 -10.74
N LYS A 105 11.56 16.27 -10.27
CA LYS A 105 11.13 14.93 -9.88
C LYS A 105 10.08 14.92 -8.77
N LEU A 106 10.21 15.78 -7.75
CA LEU A 106 9.22 15.92 -6.68
C LEU A 106 7.87 16.45 -7.22
N ALA A 107 7.92 17.40 -8.15
CA ALA A 107 6.74 17.91 -8.83
C ALA A 107 6.10 16.84 -9.74
N GLU A 108 6.88 15.94 -10.35
CA GLU A 108 6.39 14.81 -11.17
C GLU A 108 5.80 13.66 -10.35
N THR A 109 6.18 13.53 -9.07
CA THR A 109 5.66 12.45 -8.19
C THR A 109 4.46 12.85 -7.36
N SER A 110 4.17 14.15 -7.21
CA SER A 110 3.00 14.64 -6.49
C SER A 110 2.31 15.78 -7.23
N GLY A 111 1.03 15.59 -7.56
CA GLY A 111 0.22 16.62 -8.21
C GLY A 111 0.06 17.87 -7.34
N LYS A 112 0.02 17.70 -6.02
CA LYS A 112 -0.02 18.81 -5.05
C LYS A 112 1.26 19.65 -5.08
N PHE A 113 2.42 18.99 -5.17
CA PHE A 113 3.72 19.68 -5.28
C PHE A 113 3.89 20.35 -6.65
N SER A 114 3.37 19.75 -7.72
CA SER A 114 3.31 20.40 -9.04
C SER A 114 2.53 21.71 -8.99
N VAL A 115 1.32 21.67 -8.42
CA VAL A 115 0.46 22.86 -8.26
C VAL A 115 1.11 23.91 -7.35
N LEU A 116 1.69 23.50 -6.22
CA LEU A 116 2.42 24.40 -5.32
C LEU A 116 3.55 25.13 -6.04
N ARG A 117 4.37 24.40 -6.80
CA ARG A 117 5.48 24.98 -7.59
C ARG A 117 4.96 25.99 -8.61
N ASN A 118 3.91 25.64 -9.34
CA ASN A 118 3.29 26.51 -10.34
C ASN A 118 2.72 27.77 -9.69
N PHE A 119 1.94 27.62 -8.62
CA PHE A 119 1.36 28.74 -7.89
C PHE A 119 2.44 29.71 -7.37
N ILE A 120 3.50 29.19 -6.73
CA ILE A 120 4.59 30.03 -6.22
C ILE A 120 5.35 30.72 -7.36
N ASN A 121 5.58 30.06 -8.49
CA ASN A 121 6.18 30.70 -9.66
C ASN A 121 5.32 31.87 -10.18
N VAL A 122 4.00 31.73 -10.19
CA VAL A 122 3.07 32.80 -10.57
C VAL A 122 3.14 33.96 -9.56
N VAL A 123 3.21 33.67 -8.26
CA VAL A 123 3.36 34.70 -7.21
C VAL A 123 4.67 35.47 -7.35
N ILE A 124 5.78 34.78 -7.64
CA ILE A 124 7.11 35.38 -7.88
C ILE A 124 7.09 36.23 -9.15
N ALA A 125 6.50 35.73 -10.23
CA ALA A 125 6.47 36.41 -11.53
C ALA A 125 5.55 37.64 -11.57
N ASN A 126 4.52 37.67 -10.71
CA ASN A 126 3.58 38.78 -10.65
C ASN A 126 4.31 40.12 -10.32
N ARG A 127 4.02 41.20 -11.02
CA ARG A 127 4.70 42.52 -10.84
C ARG A 127 3.82 43.60 -10.20
N SER A 128 2.61 43.26 -9.79
CA SER A 128 1.59 44.20 -9.35
C SER A 128 1.93 44.94 -8.05
N ARG A 129 2.89 44.44 -7.27
CA ARG A 129 3.43 45.15 -6.11
C ARG A 129 4.92 45.50 -6.32
N PRO A 130 5.32 46.78 -6.27
CA PRO A 130 6.70 47.21 -6.53
C PRO A 130 7.67 47.05 -5.33
N GLY A 131 7.52 46.01 -4.50
CA GLY A 131 8.36 45.79 -3.31
C GLY A 131 8.54 44.32 -2.93
N PRO A 132 9.29 44.03 -1.84
CA PRO A 132 9.51 42.66 -1.41
C PRO A 132 8.19 42.01 -0.98
N LYS A 133 7.98 40.78 -1.45
CA LYS A 133 6.80 39.96 -1.15
C LYS A 133 7.14 38.92 -0.11
N ASN A 134 6.28 38.75 0.89
CA ASN A 134 6.45 37.71 1.90
C ASN A 134 5.30 36.71 1.80
N VAL A 135 5.64 35.47 1.42
CA VAL A 135 4.70 34.36 1.30
C VAL A 135 4.92 33.41 2.46
N ALA A 136 3.85 33.09 3.20
CA ALA A 136 3.88 32.07 4.23
C ALA A 136 3.40 30.75 3.65
N VAL A 137 4.21 29.69 3.76
CA VAL A 137 3.82 28.32 3.43
C VAL A 137 3.66 27.56 4.73
N VAL A 138 2.42 27.16 5.02
CA VAL A 138 2.04 26.48 6.26
C VAL A 138 2.01 24.98 6.01
N LEU A 139 2.69 24.24 6.89
CA LEU A 139 2.91 22.80 6.82
C LEU A 139 2.65 22.19 8.20
N ASN A 140 2.22 20.93 8.24
CA ASN A 140 2.25 20.12 9.45
C ASN A 140 3.69 19.99 9.95
N ASN A 141 3.85 19.84 11.26
CA ASN A 141 5.14 19.78 11.94
C ASN A 141 5.89 18.44 11.74
N ASP A 142 6.03 17.99 10.48
CA ASP A 142 6.90 16.87 10.09
C ASP A 142 8.17 17.40 9.42
N SER A 143 9.33 17.16 10.04
CA SER A 143 10.62 17.60 9.52
C SER A 143 10.86 17.19 8.06
N ARG A 144 10.31 16.04 7.63
CA ARG A 144 10.44 15.54 6.26
C ARG A 144 9.62 16.34 5.26
N LEU A 145 8.40 16.73 5.62
CA LEU A 145 7.56 17.57 4.78
C LEU A 145 8.22 18.93 4.56
N PHE A 146 8.85 19.50 5.60
CA PHE A 146 9.66 20.71 5.47
C PHE A 146 10.85 20.50 4.54
N ASP A 147 11.59 19.39 4.65
CA ASP A 147 12.74 19.10 3.78
C ASP A 147 12.32 18.96 2.31
N LEU A 148 11.23 18.24 2.04
CA LEU A 148 10.70 18.04 0.69
C LEU A 148 10.16 19.35 0.09
N THR A 149 9.45 20.14 0.88
CA THR A 149 8.90 21.44 0.44
C THR A 149 10.03 22.45 0.20
N GLU A 150 11.04 22.49 1.06
CA GLU A 150 12.24 23.31 0.85
C GLU A 150 12.96 22.90 -0.44
N ALA A 151 13.15 21.59 -0.66
CA ALA A 151 13.75 21.06 -1.88
C ALA A 151 12.96 21.46 -3.13
N LEU A 152 11.64 21.35 -3.12
CA LEU A 152 10.77 21.78 -4.21
C LEU A 152 10.93 23.28 -4.49
N LEU A 153 10.83 24.11 -3.44
CA LEU A 153 10.86 25.56 -3.56
C LEU A 153 12.22 26.07 -4.03
N LEU A 154 13.33 25.38 -3.77
CA LEU A 154 14.64 25.72 -4.33
C LEU A 154 14.64 25.73 -5.87
N GLY A 155 13.79 24.88 -6.49
CA GLY A 155 13.64 24.77 -7.94
C GLY A 155 12.66 25.74 -8.60
N CYS A 156 12.02 26.65 -7.85
CA CYS A 156 11.18 27.70 -8.42
C CYS A 156 11.99 28.70 -9.27
N SER A 157 11.37 29.28 -10.28
CA SER A 157 12.02 30.24 -11.20
C SER A 157 11.94 31.66 -10.63
N GLY A 158 13.07 32.39 -10.62
CA GLY A 158 13.12 33.79 -10.21
C GLY A 158 13.84 34.08 -8.87
N PRO A 159 13.92 35.37 -8.49
CA PRO A 159 14.64 35.84 -7.30
C PRO A 159 13.85 35.52 -6.02
N LYS A 160 14.36 34.56 -5.24
CA LYS A 160 13.70 34.06 -4.03
C LYS A 160 14.66 33.83 -2.87
N SER A 161 14.17 34.04 -1.66
CA SER A 161 14.82 33.68 -0.40
C SER A 161 13.92 32.72 0.35
N ILE A 162 14.46 31.65 0.92
CA ILE A 162 13.67 30.66 1.68
C ILE A 162 14.13 30.72 3.13
N VAL A 163 13.19 30.96 4.04
CA VAL A 163 13.43 31.02 5.48
C VAL A 163 12.63 29.92 6.16
N ARG A 164 13.32 29.07 6.90
CA ARG A 164 12.75 27.92 7.61
C ARG A 164 12.90 28.09 9.12
N TYR A 165 11.81 27.86 9.85
CA TYR A 165 11.72 28.08 11.30
C TYR A 165 11.76 26.80 12.15
N VAL A 166 11.65 25.62 11.51
CA VAL A 166 11.68 24.29 12.14
C VAL A 166 12.83 23.48 11.55
N GLY A 167 13.66 22.85 12.37
CA GLY A 167 14.75 21.98 11.89
C GLY A 167 15.91 22.70 11.18
N ASN A 168 16.67 21.94 10.38
CA ASN A 168 17.85 22.41 9.65
C ASN A 168 17.53 22.62 8.17
N ASN A 169 18.15 23.63 7.54
CA ASN A 169 18.01 23.86 6.10
C ASN A 169 18.62 22.69 5.29
N VAL A 170 17.96 22.31 4.20
CA VAL A 170 18.42 21.27 3.26
C VAL A 170 19.74 21.70 2.59
N LYS A 171 19.88 22.98 2.27
CA LYS A 171 21.20 23.56 1.99
C LYS A 171 21.81 24.05 3.29
N LYS A 172 22.89 23.41 3.76
CA LYS A 172 23.80 24.05 4.71
C LYS A 172 24.22 25.37 4.10
N ASP A 173 23.92 26.48 4.78
CA ASP A 173 24.27 27.81 4.35
C ASP A 173 25.76 27.86 3.99
N SER A 174 26.05 27.81 2.69
CA SER A 174 27.29 28.36 2.19
C SER A 174 27.10 29.85 2.32
N ALA A 175 27.55 30.39 3.46
CA ALA A 175 27.45 31.78 3.90
C ALA A 175 28.01 32.84 2.91
N LYS A 176 28.37 32.44 1.69
CA LYS A 176 28.78 33.31 0.59
C LYS A 176 27.65 33.65 -0.40
N SER A 177 26.53 32.92 -0.45
CA SER A 177 25.44 33.22 -1.40
C SER A 177 24.35 34.14 -0.83
N ALA A 178 24.06 34.06 0.48
CA ALA A 178 23.03 34.88 1.12
C ALA A 178 23.37 36.38 1.25
N LYS A 179 24.65 36.75 1.12
CA LYS A 179 25.09 38.17 1.10
C LYS A 179 25.02 38.82 -0.29
N ALA A 180 24.68 38.07 -1.34
CA ALA A 180 24.64 38.58 -2.71
C ALA A 180 23.23 38.92 -3.22
N SER A 181 22.15 38.43 -2.59
CA SER A 181 20.77 38.69 -3.05
C SER A 181 20.05 39.84 -2.32
N THR A 182 20.69 40.48 -1.34
CA THR A 182 20.09 41.55 -0.52
C THR A 182 19.97 42.92 -1.23
N LYS A 183 20.19 42.98 -2.55
CA LYS A 183 20.14 44.21 -3.36
C LYS A 183 19.14 44.18 -4.51
N ASP A 184 18.26 43.18 -4.60
CA ASP A 184 17.14 43.24 -5.56
C ASP A 184 15.83 43.63 -4.84
N PRO A 185 15.24 44.80 -5.12
CA PRO A 185 14.03 45.30 -4.46
C PRO A 185 12.76 44.46 -4.74
N GLN A 186 12.84 43.46 -5.63
CA GLN A 186 11.74 42.56 -6.00
C GLN A 186 11.92 41.11 -5.53
N THR A 187 12.84 40.83 -4.59
CA THR A 187 13.00 39.48 -4.04
C THR A 187 11.75 39.03 -3.29
N THR A 188 11.28 37.80 -3.56
CA THR A 188 10.18 37.17 -2.82
C THR A 188 10.76 36.29 -1.71
N THR A 189 10.38 36.54 -0.45
CA THR A 189 10.78 35.72 0.70
C THR A 189 9.69 34.71 1.01
N ILE A 190 10.04 33.43 1.02
CA ILE A 190 9.13 32.32 1.29
C ILE A 190 9.46 31.78 2.69
N HIS A 191 8.48 31.86 3.58
CA HIS A 191 8.59 31.47 4.98
C HIS A 191 7.92 30.11 5.18
N LEU A 192 8.67 29.10 5.60
CA LEU A 192 8.14 27.77 5.94
C LEU A 192 7.76 27.71 7.42
N ILE A 193 6.46 27.63 7.71
CA ILE A 193 5.90 27.79 9.07
C ILE A 193 5.14 26.52 9.49
N PRO A 194 5.33 26.03 10.72
CA PRO A 194 4.53 24.93 11.26
C PRO A 194 3.11 25.38 11.61
N SER A 195 2.13 24.53 11.33
CA SER A 195 0.71 24.72 11.70
C SER A 195 0.53 24.97 13.21
N ASP A 196 1.31 24.30 14.05
CA ASP A 196 1.20 24.34 15.51
C ASP A 196 1.89 25.57 16.13
N GLY A 197 2.61 26.36 15.34
CA GLY A 197 3.37 27.52 15.81
C GLY A 197 4.63 27.21 16.62
N VAL A 198 4.97 25.93 16.84
CA VAL A 198 6.15 25.52 17.60
C VAL A 198 7.42 25.64 16.74
N THR A 199 8.27 26.63 17.04
CA THR A 199 9.56 26.82 16.34
C THR A 199 10.70 26.11 17.05
N THR A 200 11.63 25.55 16.26
CA THR A 200 12.89 25.00 16.79
C THR A 200 13.98 26.07 16.81
N ARG A 201 13.92 27.05 15.90
CA ARG A 201 14.92 28.12 15.76
C ARG A 201 14.49 29.38 16.51
N LYS A 202 15.10 29.61 17.68
CA LYS A 202 14.84 30.80 18.51
C LYS A 202 15.45 32.08 17.95
N ASP A 203 16.42 31.97 17.05
CA ASP A 203 17.16 33.11 16.48
C ASP A 203 16.37 33.84 15.38
N LEU A 204 15.29 33.23 14.88
CA LEU A 204 14.47 33.77 13.81
C LEU A 204 13.09 34.13 14.37
N SER A 205 12.82 35.43 14.57
CA SER A 205 11.48 35.92 14.89
C SER A 205 10.76 36.34 13.62
N TRP A 206 9.50 35.95 13.49
CA TRP A 206 8.59 36.39 12.42
C TRP A 206 7.72 37.58 12.85
N ASP A 207 7.87 38.08 14.07
CA ASP A 207 7.01 39.11 14.69
C ASP A 207 6.97 40.44 13.92
N ALA A 208 8.05 40.77 13.21
CA ALA A 208 8.16 41.99 12.41
C ALA A 208 7.75 41.80 10.93
N VAL A 209 7.43 40.58 10.49
CA VAL A 209 7.12 40.28 9.08
C VAL A 209 5.63 40.56 8.81
N ARG A 210 5.35 41.20 7.67
CA ARG A 210 3.99 41.31 7.12
C ARG A 210 3.86 40.30 5.99
N PHE A 211 2.99 39.31 6.15
CA PHE A 211 2.69 38.31 5.13
C PHE A 211 1.63 38.81 4.16
N ASP A 212 1.82 38.54 2.88
CA ASP A 212 0.90 38.94 1.81
C ASP A 212 -0.12 37.85 1.51
N VAL A 213 0.37 36.61 1.38
CA VAL A 213 -0.42 35.42 1.05
C VAL A 213 0.05 34.25 1.93
N PHE A 214 -0.92 33.47 2.40
CA PHE A 214 -0.70 32.19 3.07
C PHE A 214 -1.07 31.05 2.12
N VAL A 215 -0.19 30.05 2.02
CA VAL A 215 -0.42 28.82 1.27
C VAL A 215 -0.39 27.66 2.24
N ALA A 216 -1.53 27.01 2.43
CA ALA A 216 -1.64 25.80 3.24
C ALA A 216 -1.42 24.57 2.36
N VAL A 217 -0.38 23.80 2.66
CA VAL A 217 0.04 22.63 1.87
C VAL A 217 -0.58 21.34 2.38
N ASP A 218 -1.19 21.32 3.55
CA ASP A 218 -1.93 20.17 4.08
C ASP A 218 -3.15 20.62 4.89
N GLY A 219 -4.02 19.67 5.22
CA GLY A 219 -5.23 19.90 6.02
C GLY A 219 -4.96 20.26 7.49
N SER A 220 -3.70 20.38 7.92
CA SER A 220 -3.37 20.75 9.31
C SER A 220 -3.58 22.25 9.56
N ALA A 221 -3.47 23.07 8.51
CA ALA A 221 -3.58 24.52 8.59
C ALA A 221 -5.05 24.96 8.60
N LYS A 222 -5.65 25.07 9.79
CA LYS A 222 -7.03 25.53 9.97
C LYS A 222 -7.09 27.05 10.10
N ALA A 223 -7.91 27.70 9.30
CA ALA A 223 -8.08 29.15 9.35
C ALA A 223 -8.59 29.65 10.72
N ASN A 224 -9.44 28.83 11.38
CA ASN A 224 -9.95 29.06 12.74
C ASN A 224 -8.93 28.85 13.86
N SER A 225 -7.69 28.46 13.55
CA SER A 225 -6.66 28.40 14.58
C SER A 225 -6.30 29.82 15.04
N ASP A 226 -6.27 30.03 16.36
CA ASP A 226 -5.88 31.31 16.97
C ASP A 226 -4.51 31.78 16.47
N PHE A 227 -3.61 30.83 16.19
CA PHE A 227 -2.28 31.08 15.67
C PHE A 227 -2.30 31.69 14.26
N LEU A 228 -2.96 31.03 13.29
CA LEU A 228 -3.02 31.55 11.91
C LEU A 228 -3.82 32.83 11.82
N SER A 229 -4.91 32.95 12.59
CA SER A 229 -5.69 34.18 12.68
C SER A 229 -4.83 35.37 13.14
N ARG A 230 -3.98 35.19 14.17
CA ARG A 230 -3.04 36.25 14.61
C ARG A 230 -2.03 36.61 13.53
N MET A 231 -1.43 35.62 12.86
CA MET A 231 -0.43 35.89 11.82
C MET A 231 -1.01 36.55 10.57
N ARG A 232 -2.26 36.23 10.21
CA ARG A 232 -2.94 36.88 9.06
C ARG A 232 -3.17 38.38 9.27
N HIS A 233 -3.31 38.83 10.53
CA HIS A 233 -3.51 40.24 10.91
C HIS A 233 -2.22 40.98 11.27
N GLN A 234 -1.10 40.25 11.32
CA GLN A 234 0.16 40.77 11.83
C GLN A 234 0.72 41.89 10.96
N ASN A 235 1.17 42.98 11.60
CA ASN A 235 1.75 44.17 10.96
C ASN A 235 0.86 44.81 9.87
N ARG A 236 -0.47 44.67 10.00
CA ARG A 236 -1.49 45.35 9.20
C ARG A 236 -2.14 46.47 10.01
N ARG A 237 -2.56 47.55 9.35
CA ARG A 237 -3.27 48.66 10.02
C ARG A 237 -4.67 48.20 10.44
N MET A 238 -5.19 48.78 11.53
CA MET A 238 -6.58 48.56 11.95
C MET A 238 -7.52 48.93 10.80
N GLY A 239 -8.34 47.98 10.34
CA GLY A 239 -9.25 48.13 9.19
C GLY A 239 -8.72 47.62 7.84
N GLN A 240 -7.48 47.16 7.74
CA GLN A 240 -7.00 46.44 6.56
C GLN A 240 -7.45 44.97 6.59
N ILE A 241 -7.78 44.44 5.40
CA ILE A 241 -8.15 43.04 5.21
C ILE A 241 -7.02 42.12 5.73
N PRO A 242 -7.30 40.96 6.34
CA PRO A 242 -6.28 39.96 6.66
C PRO A 242 -5.64 39.35 5.41
N ALA A 243 -4.52 38.64 5.57
CA ALA A 243 -3.88 37.95 4.44
C ALA A 243 -4.79 36.85 3.88
N ALA A 244 -4.81 36.70 2.55
CA ALA A 244 -5.55 35.63 1.87
C ALA A 244 -4.92 34.27 2.20
N LEU A 245 -5.77 33.28 2.50
CA LEU A 245 -5.36 31.90 2.73
C LEU A 245 -5.78 31.05 1.53
N VAL A 246 -4.82 30.41 0.87
CA VAL A 246 -5.04 29.48 -0.23
C VAL A 246 -4.65 28.08 0.24
N THR A 247 -5.62 27.19 0.38
CA THR A 247 -5.42 25.80 0.80
C THR A 247 -5.38 24.90 -0.42
N LEU A 248 -4.28 24.16 -0.58
CA LEU A 248 -4.14 23.14 -1.61
C LEU A 248 -4.90 21.88 -1.17
N VAL A 249 -5.87 21.44 -1.96
CA VAL A 249 -6.73 20.28 -1.62
C VAL A 249 -6.82 19.34 -2.82
N PRO A 250 -6.32 18.09 -2.73
CA PRO A 250 -6.46 17.13 -3.81
C PRO A 250 -7.91 16.68 -3.97
N MET A 251 -8.44 16.75 -5.20
CA MET A 251 -9.85 16.43 -5.49
C MET A 251 -10.20 15.01 -5.09
N PHE A 252 -11.37 14.84 -4.47
CA PHE A 252 -11.91 13.55 -4.01
C PHE A 252 -10.99 12.75 -3.08
N SER A 253 -9.91 13.34 -2.57
CA SER A 253 -9.01 12.72 -1.60
C SER A 253 -9.55 12.83 -0.17
N ILE A 254 -8.84 12.23 0.78
CA ILE A 254 -9.14 12.36 2.21
C ILE A 254 -9.11 13.81 2.70
N GLU A 255 -8.22 14.65 2.17
CA GLU A 255 -8.19 16.06 2.58
C GLU A 255 -9.43 16.82 2.12
N HIS A 256 -9.96 16.49 0.93
CA HIS A 256 -11.22 17.04 0.45
C HIS A 256 -12.37 16.62 1.37
N CYS A 257 -12.39 15.35 1.78
CA CYS A 257 -13.37 14.84 2.75
C CYS A 257 -13.29 15.57 4.09
N LEU A 258 -12.07 15.79 4.61
CA LEU A 258 -11.86 16.51 5.87
C LEU A 258 -12.39 17.95 5.78
N VAL A 259 -12.04 18.70 4.73
CA VAL A 259 -12.52 20.07 4.55
C VAL A 259 -14.04 20.13 4.43
N TYR A 260 -14.63 19.22 3.67
CA TYR A 260 -16.09 19.18 3.47
C TYR A 260 -16.84 18.82 4.75
N TYR A 261 -16.45 17.75 5.44
CA TYR A 261 -17.14 17.30 6.66
C TYR A 261 -16.85 18.19 7.88
N GLU A 262 -15.79 19.01 7.87
CA GLU A 262 -15.60 20.05 8.88
C GLU A 262 -16.59 21.21 8.73
N SER A 263 -17.04 21.51 7.51
CA SER A 263 -18.04 22.55 7.24
C SER A 263 -19.45 22.14 7.64
N ASP A 264 -19.73 20.83 7.64
CA ASP A 264 -20.98 20.23 8.08
C ASP A 264 -21.02 20.24 9.63
N LYS A 265 -21.76 21.17 10.23
CA LYS A 265 -21.83 21.46 11.68
C LYS A 265 -22.42 20.32 12.54
N ALA A 266 -22.20 19.07 12.18
CA ALA A 266 -22.66 17.91 12.93
C ALA A 266 -21.91 17.79 14.27
N PRO A 267 -22.57 17.31 15.34
CA PRO A 267 -21.95 17.13 16.64
C PRO A 267 -20.71 16.21 16.52
N LYS A 268 -19.61 16.64 17.15
CA LYS A 268 -18.28 15.99 17.20
C LYS A 268 -18.27 14.60 17.87
N SER A 269 -19.24 13.74 17.60
CA SER A 269 -19.08 12.33 17.87
C SER A 269 -18.04 11.80 16.86
N GLN A 270 -16.91 11.30 17.37
CA GLN A 270 -15.80 10.80 16.54
C GLN A 270 -16.23 9.66 15.60
N ARG A 271 -17.27 8.91 15.99
CA ARG A 271 -17.76 7.70 15.31
C ARG A 271 -18.45 8.00 13.96
N PRO A 272 -19.52 8.81 13.86
CA PRO A 272 -20.14 9.12 12.56
C PRO A 272 -19.20 9.88 11.64
N HIS A 273 -18.26 10.66 12.18
CA HIS A 273 -17.27 11.38 11.39
C HIS A 273 -16.26 10.41 10.74
N LEU A 274 -15.69 9.47 11.51
CA LEU A 274 -14.76 8.48 10.96
C LEU A 274 -15.42 7.59 9.90
N TYR A 275 -16.65 7.15 10.15
CA TYR A 275 -17.42 6.40 9.16
C TYR A 275 -17.64 7.19 7.85
N LYS A 276 -18.06 8.46 7.93
CA LYS A 276 -18.21 9.34 6.76
C LYS A 276 -16.90 9.50 5.99
N LEU A 277 -15.76 9.59 6.68
CA LEU A 277 -14.45 9.69 6.05
C LEU A 277 -14.06 8.39 5.33
N ILE A 278 -14.12 7.25 6.02
CA ILE A 278 -13.72 5.96 5.47
C ILE A 278 -14.61 5.57 4.28
N SER A 279 -15.93 5.70 4.44
CA SER A 279 -16.87 5.40 3.35
C SER A 279 -16.63 6.28 2.12
N ALA A 280 -16.32 7.57 2.32
CA ALA A 280 -15.95 8.46 1.23
C ALA A 280 -14.61 8.10 0.57
N ILE A 281 -13.57 7.76 1.34
CA ILE A 281 -12.28 7.32 0.79
C ILE A 281 -12.48 6.10 -0.11
N VAL A 282 -13.22 5.10 0.36
CA VAL A 282 -13.39 3.83 -0.33
C VAL A 282 -14.26 3.97 -1.58
N CYS A 283 -15.33 4.75 -1.51
CA CYS A 283 -16.24 4.91 -2.65
C CYS A 283 -15.73 5.90 -3.71
N LEU A 284 -14.89 6.86 -3.32
CA LEU A 284 -14.33 7.86 -4.24
C LEU A 284 -12.97 7.46 -4.82
N ARG A 285 -12.38 6.33 -4.39
CA ARG A 285 -11.00 5.94 -4.74
C ARG A 285 -10.71 5.98 -6.25
N ASP A 286 -11.68 5.54 -7.07
CA ASP A 286 -11.55 5.49 -8.53
C ASP A 286 -11.52 6.89 -9.18
N GLN A 287 -12.06 7.90 -8.50
CA GLN A 287 -12.16 9.28 -8.97
C GLN A 287 -11.14 10.21 -8.30
N VAL A 288 -10.30 9.69 -7.40
CA VAL A 288 -9.31 10.47 -6.66
C VAL A 288 -8.39 11.24 -7.61
N GLY A 289 -8.24 12.53 -7.36
CA GLY A 289 -7.33 13.41 -8.07
C GLY A 289 -7.74 13.78 -9.49
N ASN A 290 -8.95 13.44 -9.95
CA ASN A 290 -9.46 13.88 -11.24
C ASN A 290 -10.02 15.30 -11.14
N LEU A 291 -9.45 16.23 -11.90
CA LEU A 291 -9.96 17.59 -12.01
C LEU A 291 -11.16 17.62 -12.98
N PRO A 292 -12.16 18.48 -12.76
CA PRO A 292 -13.20 18.77 -13.74
C PRO A 292 -12.60 19.23 -15.08
N PRO A 293 -13.20 18.84 -16.23
CA PRO A 293 -12.71 19.21 -17.56
C PRO A 293 -12.46 20.70 -17.76
N ASP A 294 -13.29 21.54 -17.13
CA ASP A 294 -13.23 23.00 -17.22
C ASP A 294 -11.96 23.58 -16.57
N LEU A 295 -11.35 22.85 -15.62
CA LEU A 295 -10.13 23.28 -14.96
C LEU A 295 -8.87 22.92 -15.75
N TYR A 296 -8.89 21.89 -16.61
CA TYR A 296 -7.67 21.42 -17.28
C TYR A 296 -6.88 22.51 -18.02
N PRO A 297 -7.49 23.43 -18.80
CA PRO A 297 -6.75 24.50 -19.47
C PRO A 297 -5.97 25.39 -18.50
N ILE A 298 -6.54 25.68 -17.32
CA ILE A 298 -5.93 26.54 -16.30
C ILE A 298 -4.69 25.88 -15.69
N TYR A 299 -4.74 24.58 -15.42
CA TYR A 299 -3.61 23.83 -14.86
C TYR A 299 -2.52 23.57 -15.92
N ASN A 300 -2.90 23.31 -17.18
CA ASN A 300 -1.95 23.14 -18.29
C ASN A 300 -1.16 24.44 -18.56
N GLN A 301 -1.80 25.60 -18.41
CA GLN A 301 -1.14 26.91 -18.48
C GLN A 301 -0.43 27.32 -17.17
N ASN A 302 -0.06 26.35 -16.34
CA ASN A 302 0.67 26.52 -15.08
C ASN A 302 0.07 27.58 -14.13
N LEU A 303 -1.28 27.66 -14.09
CA LEU A 303 -2.02 28.62 -13.26
C LEU A 303 -1.74 30.10 -13.57
N SER A 304 -1.18 30.41 -14.74
CA SER A 304 -0.96 31.80 -15.17
C SER A 304 -2.23 32.65 -15.15
N TYR A 305 -3.40 32.03 -15.34
CA TYR A 305 -4.71 32.65 -15.17
C TYR A 305 -4.89 33.39 -13.84
N LEU A 306 -4.35 32.84 -12.73
CA LEU A 306 -4.48 33.43 -11.39
C LEU A 306 -3.64 34.70 -11.21
N SER A 307 -2.67 34.97 -12.09
CA SER A 307 -1.85 36.19 -12.01
C SER A 307 -2.72 37.44 -12.14
N HIS A 308 -3.38 37.59 -13.28
CA HIS A 308 -4.15 38.78 -13.65
C HIS A 308 -5.52 38.84 -12.99
N THR A 309 -6.15 37.69 -12.73
CA THR A 309 -7.52 37.64 -12.22
C THR A 309 -7.61 37.73 -10.70
N PHE A 310 -6.63 37.20 -9.97
CA PHE A 310 -6.67 37.11 -8.52
C PHE A 310 -5.50 37.82 -7.85
N LEU A 311 -4.26 37.47 -8.20
CA LEU A 311 -3.07 37.96 -7.49
C LEU A 311 -2.84 39.47 -7.68
N ASP A 312 -3.19 40.02 -8.84
CA ASP A 312 -3.16 41.46 -9.06
C ASP A 312 -4.03 42.18 -8.04
N HIS A 313 -5.25 41.71 -7.77
CA HIS A 313 -6.14 42.32 -6.78
C HIS A 313 -5.78 41.94 -5.34
N ALA A 314 -5.35 40.69 -5.08
CA ALA A 314 -5.05 40.20 -3.73
C ALA A 314 -3.78 40.84 -3.12
N LEU A 315 -2.82 41.22 -3.97
CA LEU A 315 -1.57 41.86 -3.55
C LEU A 315 -1.65 43.39 -3.52
N HIS A 316 -2.73 43.99 -4.03
CA HIS A 316 -3.01 45.42 -3.89
C HIS A 316 -3.55 45.72 -2.49
N ASN A 317 -2.94 46.67 -1.79
CA ASN A 317 -3.17 46.93 -0.37
C ASN A 317 -4.42 47.77 -0.04
N ASP A 318 -5.12 48.25 -1.06
CA ASP A 318 -6.14 49.31 -0.92
C ASP A 318 -7.58 48.82 -1.18
N ALA A 319 -7.79 47.51 -1.34
CA ALA A 319 -9.12 46.96 -1.52
C ALA A 319 -9.90 46.91 -0.19
N PRO A 320 -11.21 47.23 -0.18
CA PRO A 320 -12.07 47.15 1.01
C PRO A 320 -12.62 45.74 1.29
N SER A 321 -12.61 44.85 0.30
CA SER A 321 -13.04 43.45 0.41
C SER A 321 -12.05 42.51 -0.28
N PHE A 322 -12.07 41.24 0.13
CA PHE A 322 -11.28 40.21 -0.55
C PHE A 322 -11.69 40.08 -2.02
N PRO A 323 -10.75 39.85 -2.96
CA PRO A 323 -11.08 39.58 -4.35
C PRO A 323 -11.89 38.29 -4.49
N ALA A 324 -12.75 38.23 -5.51
CA ALA A 324 -13.51 37.00 -5.78
C ALA A 324 -12.56 35.89 -6.26
N TRP A 325 -12.74 34.68 -5.76
CA TRP A 325 -11.97 33.52 -6.22
C TRP A 325 -12.37 33.18 -7.67
N PRO A 326 -11.41 33.07 -8.59
CA PRO A 326 -11.73 32.87 -10.00
C PRO A 326 -11.96 31.39 -10.37
N LEU A 327 -11.79 30.45 -9.43
CA LEU A 327 -12.03 29.02 -9.63
C LEU A 327 -13.31 28.57 -8.92
N PRO A 328 -13.95 27.49 -9.36
CA PRO A 328 -15.09 26.91 -8.67
C PRO A 328 -14.71 26.47 -7.26
N GLU A 329 -15.68 26.50 -6.36
CA GLU A 329 -15.53 25.85 -5.05
C GLU A 329 -15.42 24.33 -5.19
N LEU A 330 -14.98 23.68 -4.12
CA LEU A 330 -14.83 22.24 -4.05
C LEU A 330 -16.19 21.54 -4.23
N CYS A 331 -16.21 20.44 -5.01
CA CYS A 331 -17.43 19.69 -5.27
C CYS A 331 -17.99 19.05 -3.99
N LYS A 332 -19.32 19.04 -3.84
CA LYS A 332 -19.96 18.38 -2.68
C LYS A 332 -19.73 16.87 -2.70
N ILE A 333 -19.40 16.30 -1.55
CA ILE A 333 -19.21 14.86 -1.38
C ILE A 333 -20.55 14.21 -1.03
N PRO A 334 -20.98 13.16 -1.77
CA PRO A 334 -22.20 12.44 -1.45
C PRO A 334 -22.04 11.62 -0.16
N SER A 335 -23.15 11.39 0.54
CA SER A 335 -23.18 10.46 1.68
C SER A 335 -23.28 9.02 1.19
N PHE A 336 -22.41 8.14 1.68
CA PHE A 336 -22.35 6.74 1.29
C PHE A 336 -22.99 5.83 2.33
N SER A 337 -23.64 4.76 1.87
CA SER A 337 -24.20 3.70 2.72
C SER A 337 -23.22 2.52 2.88
N PRO A 338 -23.40 1.64 3.87
CA PRO A 338 -22.55 0.45 4.01
C PRO A 338 -22.57 -0.45 2.76
N SER A 339 -23.71 -0.53 2.09
CA SER A 339 -23.86 -1.28 0.84
C SER A 339 -23.07 -0.68 -0.33
N ASP A 340 -22.85 0.64 -0.35
CA ASP A 340 -22.02 1.29 -1.36
C ASP A 340 -20.53 0.99 -1.11
N VAL A 341 -20.12 0.98 0.15
CA VAL A 341 -18.76 0.59 0.57
C VAL A 341 -18.49 -0.87 0.20
N GLU A 342 -19.40 -1.79 0.51
CA GLU A 342 -19.31 -3.20 0.12
C GLU A 342 -19.20 -3.35 -1.40
N ARG A 343 -20.06 -2.66 -2.15
CA ARG A 343 -20.01 -2.68 -3.63
C ARG A 343 -18.68 -2.19 -4.17
N SER A 344 -18.14 -1.11 -3.62
CA SER A 344 -16.83 -0.57 -4.02
C SER A 344 -15.70 -1.55 -3.68
N LEU A 345 -15.74 -2.20 -2.53
CA LEU A 345 -14.72 -3.17 -2.13
C LEU A 345 -14.79 -4.48 -2.95
N LEU A 346 -15.98 -4.90 -3.38
CA LEU A 346 -16.15 -6.11 -4.19
C LEU A 346 -15.51 -6.01 -5.59
N THR A 347 -15.29 -4.80 -6.12
CA THR A 347 -14.55 -4.64 -7.39
C THR A 347 -13.05 -4.93 -7.22
N GLU A 348 -12.49 -4.82 -6.01
CA GLU A 348 -11.07 -5.14 -5.72
C GLU A 348 -10.81 -6.66 -5.75
N VAL A 349 -11.79 -7.48 -5.33
CA VAL A 349 -11.66 -8.96 -5.24
C VAL A 349 -11.35 -9.61 -6.61
N VAL A 350 -11.58 -8.89 -7.70
CA VAL A 350 -11.28 -9.32 -9.09
C VAL A 350 -9.86 -8.91 -9.54
N TYR A 351 -9.24 -7.92 -8.89
CA TYR A 351 -7.96 -7.30 -9.27
C TYR A 351 -6.83 -7.63 -8.28
N HIS A 352 -6.48 -8.92 -8.13
CA HIS A 352 -5.17 -9.25 -7.57
C HIS A 352 -4.08 -9.12 -8.64
N TYR A 353 -3.54 -7.91 -8.77
CA TYR A 353 -2.36 -7.67 -9.61
C TYR A 353 -1.12 -8.15 -8.85
N THR A 354 -0.69 -9.38 -9.10
CA THR A 354 0.68 -9.80 -8.78
C THR A 354 1.54 -9.66 -10.03
N PRO A 355 2.75 -9.06 -9.95
CA PRO A 355 3.60 -8.78 -11.11
C PRO A 355 4.24 -10.05 -11.73
N TYR A 356 3.77 -11.24 -11.36
CA TYR A 356 4.20 -12.53 -11.90
C TYR A 356 3.14 -13.21 -12.76
N ASP A 357 1.92 -12.66 -12.86
CA ASP A 357 0.81 -13.33 -13.53
C ASP A 357 0.48 -12.75 -14.91
N SER A 358 1.50 -12.24 -15.62
CA SER A 358 1.35 -11.73 -16.98
C SER A 358 2.43 -12.27 -17.91
N SER A 359 2.24 -13.50 -18.37
CA SER A 359 2.62 -13.85 -19.74
C SER A 359 1.70 -14.97 -20.28
N ASP A 360 1.08 -14.66 -21.42
CA ASP A 360 0.43 -15.56 -22.36
C ASP A 360 -0.88 -16.26 -21.94
N SER A 361 -2.00 -15.57 -22.17
CA SER A 361 -3.17 -16.15 -22.87
C SER A 361 -4.21 -15.08 -23.23
N ALA A 362 -3.82 -14.12 -24.06
CA ALA A 362 -4.74 -13.18 -24.71
C ALA A 362 -4.94 -13.51 -26.20
N THR A 363 -5.09 -14.79 -26.55
CA THR A 363 -5.56 -15.20 -27.89
C THR A 363 -6.19 -16.58 -27.87
N SER A 364 -7.49 -16.66 -27.58
CA SER A 364 -8.44 -17.56 -28.26
C SER A 364 -9.83 -17.41 -27.63
N VAL A 365 -10.71 -16.75 -28.38
CA VAL A 365 -12.15 -16.77 -28.12
C VAL A 365 -12.63 -18.20 -28.38
N SER A 366 -12.70 -19.00 -27.32
CA SER A 366 -13.50 -20.21 -27.29
C SER A 366 -14.55 -20.04 -26.20
N VAL A 367 -15.81 -20.26 -26.56
CA VAL A 367 -16.97 -20.18 -25.67
C VAL A 367 -16.86 -21.32 -24.66
N GLN A 368 -16.11 -21.09 -23.58
CA GLN A 368 -16.12 -21.97 -22.42
C GLN A 368 -17.34 -21.60 -21.57
N LYS A 369 -18.20 -22.59 -21.31
CA LYS A 369 -19.30 -22.47 -20.36
C LYS A 369 -18.75 -21.91 -19.05
N LYS A 370 -19.16 -20.69 -18.68
CA LYS A 370 -18.78 -20.05 -17.42
C LYS A 370 -19.03 -21.03 -16.27
N LYS A 371 -17.97 -21.59 -15.68
CA LYS A 371 -18.06 -22.31 -14.41
C LYS A 371 -18.51 -21.27 -13.38
N LYS A 372 -19.62 -21.56 -12.67
CA LYS A 372 -20.12 -20.68 -11.60
C LYS A 372 -19.03 -20.52 -10.54
N SER A 373 -18.80 -19.30 -10.09
CA SER A 373 -17.77 -18.99 -9.10
C SER A 373 -18.08 -19.68 -7.77
N TYR A 374 -17.05 -20.05 -7.00
CA TYR A 374 -17.16 -20.62 -5.65
C TYR A 374 -18.09 -19.80 -4.74
N TYR A 375 -18.05 -18.48 -4.87
CA TYR A 375 -18.90 -17.57 -4.11
C TYR A 375 -20.34 -17.54 -4.62
N GLU A 376 -20.54 -17.72 -5.93
CA GLU A 376 -21.86 -17.81 -6.54
C GLU A 376 -22.56 -19.11 -6.12
N THR A 377 -21.82 -20.23 -6.03
CA THR A 377 -22.34 -21.50 -5.51
C THR A 377 -22.60 -21.46 -4.02
N LYS A 378 -21.70 -20.86 -3.21
CA LYS A 378 -21.93 -20.64 -1.77
C LYS A 378 -23.12 -19.72 -1.49
N ARG A 379 -23.31 -18.68 -2.30
CA ARG A 379 -24.46 -17.77 -2.17
C ARG A 379 -25.77 -18.41 -2.59
N LEU A 380 -25.77 -19.23 -3.64
CA LEU A 380 -26.92 -20.05 -4.01
C LEU A 380 -27.27 -21.08 -2.93
N GLN A 381 -26.26 -21.69 -2.29
CA GLN A 381 -26.45 -22.59 -1.16
C GLN A 381 -26.99 -21.84 0.08
N SER A 382 -26.49 -20.64 0.38
CA SER A 382 -27.01 -19.84 1.49
C SER A 382 -28.41 -19.32 1.23
N ASP A 383 -28.69 -18.79 0.03
CA ASP A 383 -30.02 -18.30 -0.36
C ASP A 383 -31.08 -19.42 -0.33
N TYR A 384 -30.67 -20.66 -0.61
CA TYR A 384 -31.52 -21.85 -0.49
C TYR A 384 -31.80 -22.25 0.97
N VAL A 385 -30.86 -22.00 1.88
CA VAL A 385 -30.97 -22.34 3.31
C VAL A 385 -31.66 -21.24 4.14
N THR A 386 -31.51 -19.97 3.77
CA THR A 386 -31.87 -18.83 4.64
C THR A 386 -33.10 -18.04 4.22
N ASN A 387 -33.77 -18.38 3.10
CA ASN A 387 -34.94 -17.64 2.63
C ASN A 387 -36.29 -18.39 2.88
N PRO A 388 -36.97 -18.13 4.00
CA PRO A 388 -38.26 -18.77 4.34
C PRO A 388 -39.46 -18.25 3.53
N LEU A 389 -39.30 -17.20 2.71
CA LEU A 389 -40.41 -16.57 1.98
C LEU A 389 -40.61 -17.11 0.55
N ARG A 390 -39.76 -18.02 0.07
CA ARG A 390 -39.89 -18.63 -1.26
C ARG A 390 -40.26 -20.12 -1.28
N ASN A 391 -40.14 -20.82 -0.15
CA ASN A 391 -40.41 -22.25 -0.09
C ASN A 391 -41.50 -22.53 0.95
N ASP A 392 -42.68 -22.96 0.49
CA ASP A 392 -43.78 -23.37 1.34
C ASP A 392 -43.33 -24.46 2.33
N TYR A 393 -43.45 -24.19 3.63
CA TYR A 393 -43.10 -25.09 4.72
C TYR A 393 -43.75 -26.49 4.61
N ASN A 394 -44.86 -26.63 3.88
CA ASN A 394 -45.55 -27.90 3.65
C ASN A 394 -44.91 -28.78 2.56
N THR A 395 -44.02 -28.24 1.72
CA THR A 395 -43.19 -29.04 0.79
C THR A 395 -41.83 -29.42 1.38
N LEU A 396 -41.48 -28.82 2.53
CA LEU A 396 -40.28 -29.07 3.34
C LEU A 396 -40.47 -30.18 4.38
N SER A 397 -41.43 -31.10 4.20
CA SER A 397 -41.55 -32.30 5.01
C SER A 397 -40.47 -33.33 4.63
N GLY A 398 -39.22 -33.01 4.93
CA GLY A 398 -38.08 -33.92 4.87
C GLY A 398 -37.09 -33.70 6.01
N ILE A 399 -37.34 -32.71 6.88
CA ILE A 399 -36.58 -32.51 8.12
C ILE A 399 -37.42 -33.08 9.25
N HIS A 400 -37.28 -34.39 9.47
CA HIS A 400 -37.74 -35.00 10.71
C HIS A 400 -36.91 -34.41 11.86
N ASN A 401 -37.57 -33.75 12.80
CA ASN A 401 -36.96 -33.21 14.01
C ASN A 401 -36.30 -34.34 14.83
N HIS A 402 -34.99 -34.54 14.69
CA HIS A 402 -34.24 -35.49 15.50
C HIS A 402 -34.09 -35.08 16.98
N HIS A 403 -34.63 -33.93 17.41
CA HIS A 403 -34.56 -33.47 18.80
C HIS A 403 -35.76 -33.86 19.68
N ALA A 404 -36.81 -34.47 19.12
CA ALA A 404 -37.85 -35.10 19.91
C ALA A 404 -37.89 -36.57 19.50
N ALA A 405 -37.41 -37.46 20.35
CA ALA A 405 -37.59 -38.89 20.15
C ALA A 405 -39.03 -39.29 20.53
N PRO A 406 -39.86 -39.82 19.61
CA PRO A 406 -40.80 -40.84 19.97
C PRO A 406 -40.17 -42.19 19.66
N THR A 407 -40.01 -42.96 20.73
CA THR A 407 -39.83 -44.40 20.66
C THR A 407 -40.93 -44.99 19.79
N ASN A 408 -40.55 -45.82 18.81
CA ASN A 408 -41.39 -46.50 17.82
C ASN A 408 -41.72 -45.71 16.54
N ARG A 409 -40.91 -45.95 15.51
CA ARG A 409 -41.37 -46.38 14.18
C ARG A 409 -40.22 -46.99 13.39
N LYS A 410 -40.40 -48.26 13.01
CA LYS A 410 -39.66 -48.91 11.92
C LYS A 410 -40.20 -48.31 10.61
N GLY A 411 -39.30 -47.88 9.73
CA GLY A 411 -39.57 -47.62 8.32
C GLY A 411 -39.71 -46.16 7.96
N GLU A 412 -38.67 -45.62 7.32
CA GLU A 412 -38.73 -45.08 5.96
C GLU A 412 -37.29 -44.84 5.44
N ASP A 413 -36.57 -45.93 5.17
CA ASP A 413 -35.25 -45.91 4.50
C ASP A 413 -35.34 -45.52 3.00
N SER A 414 -36.50 -45.04 2.55
CA SER A 414 -36.76 -44.63 1.16
C SER A 414 -36.77 -43.11 0.94
N ILE A 415 -36.58 -42.30 2.00
CA ILE A 415 -36.58 -40.85 1.87
C ILE A 415 -35.16 -40.36 1.65
N LEU A 416 -34.87 -39.99 0.40
CA LEU A 416 -33.65 -39.30 0.01
C LEU A 416 -33.64 -37.92 0.69
N THR A 417 -32.98 -37.80 1.84
CA THR A 417 -32.89 -36.53 2.56
C THR A 417 -32.01 -35.55 1.79
N HIS A 418 -32.34 -34.25 1.87
CA HIS A 418 -31.57 -33.21 1.19
C HIS A 418 -30.10 -33.18 1.65
N LEU A 419 -29.82 -33.63 2.88
CA LEU A 419 -28.46 -33.81 3.41
C LEU A 419 -27.71 -34.91 2.66
N LEU A 420 -28.35 -36.06 2.42
CA LEU A 420 -27.77 -37.16 1.64
C LEU A 420 -27.53 -36.76 0.19
N LEU A 421 -28.43 -36.00 -0.43
CA LEU A 421 -28.24 -35.43 -1.76
C LEU A 421 -27.06 -34.45 -1.83
N SER A 422 -26.91 -33.59 -0.82
CA SER A 422 -25.78 -32.65 -0.73
C SER A 422 -24.47 -33.41 -0.57
N GLN A 423 -24.40 -34.35 0.39
CA GLN A 423 -23.20 -35.16 0.63
C GLN A 423 -22.81 -35.99 -0.59
N LEU A 424 -23.79 -36.54 -1.30
CA LEU A 424 -23.56 -37.28 -2.55
C LEU A 424 -23.04 -36.35 -3.65
N ASN A 425 -23.61 -35.15 -3.79
CA ASN A 425 -23.13 -34.16 -4.75
C ASN A 425 -21.70 -33.68 -4.43
N ASP A 426 -21.38 -33.45 -3.14
CA ASP A 426 -20.04 -33.07 -2.70
C ASP A 426 -19.02 -34.18 -3.04
N ASN A 427 -19.37 -35.45 -2.77
CA ASN A 427 -18.53 -36.59 -3.16
C ASN A 427 -18.35 -36.70 -4.68
N TYR A 428 -19.39 -36.41 -5.48
CA TYR A 428 -19.26 -36.39 -6.96
C TYR A 428 -18.36 -35.25 -7.44
N MET A 429 -18.39 -34.09 -6.78
CA MET A 429 -17.52 -32.96 -7.10
C MET A 429 -16.06 -33.26 -6.74
N GLU A 430 -15.80 -33.87 -5.59
CA GLU A 430 -14.45 -34.32 -5.21
C GLU A 430 -13.91 -35.36 -6.21
N LEU A 431 -14.73 -36.34 -6.60
CA LEU A 431 -14.35 -37.35 -7.58
C LEU A 431 -14.08 -36.71 -8.95
N ALA A 432 -14.85 -35.69 -9.34
CA ALA A 432 -14.61 -34.95 -10.57
C ALA A 432 -13.26 -34.21 -10.56
N ILE A 433 -12.89 -33.59 -9.43
CA ILE A 433 -11.59 -32.90 -9.26
C ILE A 433 -10.45 -33.92 -9.33
N LEU A 434 -10.53 -35.01 -8.57
CA LEU A 434 -9.55 -36.10 -8.57
C LEU A 434 -9.36 -36.70 -9.98
N LYS A 435 -10.45 -36.80 -10.75
CA LYS A 435 -10.40 -37.29 -12.12
C LYS A 435 -9.74 -36.29 -13.08
N GLU A 436 -10.04 -35.00 -12.94
CA GLU A 436 -9.40 -33.93 -13.73
C GLU A 436 -7.89 -33.88 -13.45
N GLU A 437 -7.48 -34.03 -12.19
CA GLU A 437 -6.09 -34.13 -11.77
C GLU A 437 -5.42 -35.38 -12.38
N PHE A 438 -6.05 -36.55 -12.25
CA PHE A 438 -5.53 -37.80 -12.83
C PHE A 438 -5.37 -37.72 -14.35
N ASP A 439 -6.38 -37.18 -15.06
CA ASP A 439 -6.34 -37.03 -16.51
C ASP A 439 -5.27 -36.02 -16.93
N SER A 440 -5.01 -34.98 -16.12
CA SER A 440 -3.91 -34.03 -16.34
C SER A 440 -2.54 -34.69 -16.22
N TYR A 441 -2.32 -35.55 -15.21
CA TYR A 441 -1.09 -36.32 -15.05
C TYR A 441 -0.90 -37.35 -16.17
N LYS A 442 -1.99 -37.99 -16.60
CA LYS A 442 -1.97 -38.94 -17.71
C LYS A 442 -1.66 -38.24 -19.04
N ALA A 443 -2.24 -37.06 -19.27
CA ALA A 443 -1.96 -36.22 -20.42
C ALA A 443 -0.51 -35.69 -20.40
N PHE A 444 0.05 -35.41 -19.23
CA PHE A 444 1.45 -34.99 -19.06
C PHE A 444 2.46 -36.10 -19.40
N ASN A 445 2.13 -37.35 -19.08
CA ASN A 445 3.00 -38.51 -19.32
C ASN A 445 2.88 -39.12 -20.73
N HIS A 446 2.12 -38.51 -21.64
CA HIS A 446 2.04 -39.01 -23.02
C HIS A 446 3.38 -38.84 -23.77
N PRO A 447 3.87 -39.87 -24.47
CA PRO A 447 5.19 -39.86 -25.11
C PRO A 447 5.36 -38.80 -26.20
N GLU A 448 4.26 -38.36 -26.84
CA GLU A 448 4.28 -37.28 -27.84
C GLU A 448 4.47 -35.89 -27.20
N LYS A 449 3.92 -35.66 -25.99
CA LYS A 449 4.13 -34.44 -25.21
C LYS A 449 5.52 -34.41 -24.56
N GLN A 450 6.04 -35.54 -24.08
CA GLN A 450 7.42 -35.60 -23.58
C GLN A 450 8.48 -35.41 -24.67
N LYS A 451 8.19 -35.81 -25.92
CA LYS A 451 9.08 -35.57 -27.07
C LYS A 451 9.04 -34.13 -27.59
N SER A 452 7.90 -33.44 -27.49
CA SER A 452 7.76 -32.05 -27.99
C SER A 452 8.02 -30.98 -26.93
N PHE A 453 7.81 -31.27 -25.64
CA PHE A 453 8.05 -30.35 -24.54
C PHE A 453 9.20 -30.82 -23.64
N GLY A 454 10.42 -30.46 -24.03
CA GLY A 454 11.60 -30.54 -23.17
C GLY A 454 11.66 -29.44 -22.10
N ARG A 455 10.58 -29.23 -21.31
CA ARG A 455 10.52 -28.16 -20.29
C ARG A 455 11.66 -28.22 -19.28
N ARG A 456 12.14 -29.41 -18.91
CA ARG A 456 13.31 -29.56 -18.04
C ARG A 456 14.57 -28.92 -18.62
N LEU A 457 14.78 -29.01 -19.93
CA LEU A 457 15.99 -28.50 -20.59
C LEU A 457 15.92 -26.98 -20.80
N ASP A 458 14.75 -26.45 -21.15
CA ASP A 458 14.55 -25.00 -21.30
C ASP A 458 14.46 -24.27 -19.95
N GLU A 459 13.90 -24.89 -18.91
CA GLU A 459 13.95 -24.38 -17.53
C GLU A 459 15.39 -24.38 -17.01
N ILE A 460 16.17 -25.44 -17.27
CA ILE A 460 17.61 -25.47 -16.94
C ILE A 460 18.36 -24.38 -17.71
N LYS A 461 18.05 -24.15 -19.00
CA LYS A 461 18.68 -23.07 -19.79
C LYS A 461 18.30 -21.69 -19.28
N LYS A 462 17.03 -21.46 -18.91
CA LYS A 462 16.58 -20.20 -18.31
C LYS A 462 17.24 -19.95 -16.96
N ALA A 463 17.32 -20.97 -16.11
CA ALA A 463 18.01 -20.89 -14.83
C ALA A 463 19.51 -20.61 -15.03
N LEU A 464 20.16 -21.29 -15.99
CA LEU A 464 21.57 -21.01 -16.33
C LEU A 464 21.77 -19.60 -16.89
N ALA A 465 20.88 -19.10 -17.73
CA ALA A 465 20.93 -17.74 -18.26
C ALA A 465 20.81 -16.70 -17.14
N SER A 466 19.85 -16.89 -16.22
CA SER A 466 19.70 -16.04 -15.03
C SER A 466 20.95 -16.06 -14.15
N ILE A 467 21.54 -17.23 -13.92
CA ILE A 467 22.78 -17.36 -13.13
C ILE A 467 23.94 -16.65 -13.84
N MET A 468 24.03 -16.74 -15.17
CA MET A 468 25.07 -16.04 -15.93
C MET A 468 24.91 -14.51 -15.87
N GLU A 469 23.68 -14.00 -15.98
CA GLU A 469 23.39 -12.57 -15.82
C GLU A 469 23.76 -12.07 -14.41
N ASP A 470 23.47 -12.85 -13.37
CA ASP A 470 23.84 -12.52 -11.99
C ASP A 470 25.37 -12.48 -11.79
N VAL A 471 26.09 -13.42 -12.42
CA VAL A 471 27.56 -13.47 -12.39
C VAL A 471 28.17 -12.27 -13.12
N ASP A 472 27.62 -11.88 -14.28
CA ASP A 472 28.06 -10.70 -15.03
C ASP A 472 27.82 -9.41 -14.23
N HIS A 473 26.65 -9.27 -13.59
CA HIS A 473 26.37 -8.14 -12.71
C HIS A 473 27.31 -8.11 -11.50
N ALA A 474 27.64 -9.26 -10.92
CA ALA A 474 28.61 -9.36 -9.83
C ALA A 474 30.02 -8.97 -10.29
N GLN A 475 30.45 -9.40 -11.48
CA GLN A 475 31.74 -9.02 -12.08
C GLN A 475 31.82 -7.53 -12.38
N GLN A 476 30.79 -6.92 -12.97
CA GLN A 476 30.74 -5.48 -13.22
C GLN A 476 30.84 -4.67 -11.91
N ARG A 477 30.15 -5.13 -10.85
CA ARG A 477 30.27 -4.51 -9.52
C ARG A 477 31.69 -4.63 -8.97
N LEU A 478 32.31 -5.80 -9.10
CA LEU A 478 33.69 -6.04 -8.70
C LEU A 478 34.65 -5.11 -9.44
N GLU A 479 34.54 -4.97 -10.75
CA GLU A 479 35.38 -4.05 -11.53
C GLU A 479 35.22 -2.60 -11.09
N VAL A 480 33.98 -2.14 -10.89
CA VAL A 480 33.72 -0.77 -10.42
C VAL A 480 34.34 -0.56 -9.03
N THR A 481 34.25 -1.55 -8.14
CA THR A 481 34.89 -1.47 -6.83
C THR A 481 36.41 -1.47 -6.93
N GLN A 482 37.01 -2.31 -7.77
CA GLN A 482 38.45 -2.34 -8.00
C GLN A 482 38.97 -1.00 -8.57
N ARG A 483 38.27 -0.40 -9.54
CA ARG A 483 38.62 0.94 -10.05
C ARG A 483 38.55 2.00 -8.97
N LYS A 484 37.56 1.94 -8.06
CA LYS A 484 37.45 2.87 -6.92
C LYS A 484 38.56 2.65 -5.90
N ILE A 485 38.93 1.40 -5.62
CA ILE A 485 40.04 1.06 -4.73
C ILE A 485 41.34 1.62 -5.32
N LEU A 486 41.62 1.36 -6.60
CA LEU A 486 42.83 1.87 -7.29
C LEU A 486 42.92 3.40 -7.27
N LYS A 487 41.80 4.11 -7.48
CA LYS A 487 41.79 5.58 -7.36
C LYS A 487 42.11 6.04 -5.94
N ARG A 488 41.51 5.41 -4.92
CA ARG A 488 41.77 5.76 -3.52
C ARG A 488 43.20 5.42 -3.07
N THR A 489 43.78 4.33 -3.56
CA THR A 489 45.17 3.98 -3.26
C THR A 489 46.11 5.01 -3.87
N SER A 490 45.87 5.43 -5.12
CA SER A 490 46.63 6.50 -5.76
C SER A 490 46.48 7.85 -5.03
N GLU A 491 45.27 8.24 -4.65
CA GLU A 491 45.03 9.46 -3.85
C GLU A 491 45.76 9.41 -2.49
N ASN A 492 45.75 8.25 -1.83
CA ASN A 492 46.48 8.06 -0.58
C ASN A 492 47.99 8.15 -0.77
N GLU A 493 48.55 7.58 -1.84
CA GLU A 493 49.97 7.68 -2.19
C GLU A 493 50.38 9.15 -2.44
N GLU A 494 49.58 9.91 -3.19
CA GLU A 494 49.81 11.34 -3.38
C GLU A 494 49.78 12.13 -2.07
N LEU A 495 48.86 11.80 -1.16
CA LEU A 495 48.77 12.45 0.14
C LEU A 495 49.97 12.09 1.03
N VAL A 496 50.43 10.84 0.99
CA VAL A 496 51.65 10.41 1.70
C VAL A 496 52.88 11.14 1.16
N GLU A 497 53.01 11.28 -0.17
CA GLU A 497 54.09 12.08 -0.77
C GLU A 497 54.03 13.55 -0.36
N LYS A 498 52.83 14.18 -0.42
CA LYS A 498 52.63 15.57 0.02
C LYS A 498 53.00 15.74 1.49
N GLN A 499 52.62 14.79 2.34
CA GLN A 499 52.97 14.80 3.76
C GLN A 499 54.48 14.64 3.97
N LYS A 500 55.16 13.81 3.17
CA LYS A 500 56.62 13.65 3.22
C LYS A 500 57.35 14.93 2.79
N ARG A 501 56.88 15.60 1.74
CA ARG A 501 57.41 16.91 1.27
C ARG A 501 57.22 18.00 2.31
N LEU A 502 56.02 18.10 2.89
CA LEU A 502 55.73 19.07 3.96
C LEU A 502 56.60 18.81 5.21
N LYS A 503 56.85 17.55 5.57
CA LYS A 503 57.79 17.20 6.64
C LYS A 503 59.23 17.62 6.31
N SER A 504 59.71 17.36 5.09
CA SER A 504 61.06 17.78 4.69
C SER A 504 61.21 19.31 4.67
N ASP A 505 60.18 20.03 4.22
CA ASP A 505 60.16 21.50 4.21
C ASP A 505 60.17 22.06 5.65
N LEU A 506 59.44 21.43 6.57
CA LEU A 506 59.42 21.79 7.98
C LEU A 506 60.80 21.57 8.63
N THR A 507 61.46 20.45 8.32
CA THR A 507 62.82 20.19 8.82
C THR A 507 63.86 21.13 8.20
N ALA A 508 63.70 21.50 6.93
CA ALA A 508 64.57 22.46 6.26
C ALA A 508 64.38 23.89 6.80
N PHE A 509 63.16 24.25 7.21
CA PHE A 509 62.86 25.52 7.87
C PHE A 509 63.58 25.65 9.22
N GLY A 510 63.66 24.57 10.01
CA GLY A 510 64.43 24.52 11.26
C GLY A 510 65.94 24.70 11.08
N ASN A 511 66.48 24.39 9.89
CA ASN A 511 67.92 24.43 9.58
C ASN A 511 68.38 25.72 8.86
N ARG A 512 67.53 26.75 8.75
CA ARG A 512 67.92 28.02 8.09
C ARG A 512 68.98 28.78 8.92
N PRO A 513 69.95 29.45 8.26
CA PRO A 513 71.09 30.10 8.92
C PRO A 513 70.71 31.25 9.86
N GLU A 514 69.52 31.83 9.71
CA GLU A 514 68.94 32.86 10.61
C GLU A 514 68.69 32.34 12.04
N PHE A 515 68.62 31.01 12.24
CA PHE A 515 68.33 30.36 13.53
C PHE A 515 69.53 29.64 14.14
N GLN A 516 70.66 29.56 13.43
CA GLN A 516 71.90 28.91 13.92
C GLN A 516 72.72 29.79 14.86
N GLY A 517 72.48 31.10 14.90
CA GLY A 517 73.22 32.04 15.76
C GLY A 517 72.73 32.12 17.21
N ASP A 518 71.56 31.56 17.54
CA ASP A 518 70.89 31.75 18.85
C ASP A 518 70.48 30.38 19.44
N GLU A 519 71.35 29.82 20.29
CA GLU A 519 71.30 28.43 20.77
C GLU A 519 69.97 28.07 21.48
N LEU A 520 69.33 29.07 22.09
CA LEU A 520 68.03 28.94 22.76
C LEU A 520 66.88 28.75 21.76
N ARG A 521 66.92 29.44 20.61
CA ARG A 521 65.86 29.36 19.59
C ARG A 521 65.93 28.03 18.83
N SER A 522 67.13 27.54 18.54
CA SER A 522 67.34 26.22 17.94
C SER A 522 66.80 25.09 18.85
N LYS A 523 67.16 25.11 20.15
CA LYS A 523 66.63 24.16 21.15
C LYS A 523 65.11 24.26 21.34
N PHE A 524 64.53 25.45 21.20
CA PHE A 524 63.07 25.64 21.28
C PHE A 524 62.36 25.00 20.09
N ILE A 525 62.85 25.21 18.86
CA ILE A 525 62.27 24.62 17.64
C ILE A 525 62.37 23.09 17.68
N GLU A 526 63.52 22.55 18.09
CA GLU A 526 63.71 21.10 18.24
C GLU A 526 62.75 20.49 19.27
N ARG A 527 62.57 21.15 20.43
CA ARG A 527 61.60 20.72 21.44
C ARG A 527 60.16 20.80 20.93
N GLN A 528 59.80 21.81 20.14
CA GLN A 528 58.47 21.93 19.56
C GLN A 528 58.19 20.85 18.50
N LEU A 529 59.16 20.53 17.65
CA LEU A 529 59.06 19.40 16.72
C LEU A 529 58.88 18.07 17.47
N LYS A 530 59.65 17.87 18.54
CA LYS A 530 59.52 16.67 19.38
C LYS A 530 58.18 16.58 20.11
N ILE A 531 57.64 17.70 20.59
CA ILE A 531 56.30 17.77 21.17
C ILE A 531 55.25 17.39 20.12
N TRP A 532 55.40 17.87 18.89
CA TRP A 532 54.48 17.56 17.80
C TRP A 532 54.51 16.09 17.40
N ASP A 533 55.71 15.49 17.30
CA ASP A 533 55.86 14.05 17.06
C ASP A 533 55.23 13.22 18.19
N LEU A 534 55.52 13.57 19.45
CA LEU A 534 54.91 12.90 20.61
C LEU A 534 53.39 13.05 20.63
N GLN A 535 52.83 14.20 20.24
CA GLN A 535 51.38 14.38 20.12
C GLN A 535 50.77 13.52 19.02
N ASN A 536 51.47 13.34 17.91
CA ASN A 536 51.02 12.45 16.83
C ASN A 536 51.09 10.98 17.25
N ASP A 537 52.13 10.57 17.97
CA ASP A 537 52.26 9.21 18.50
C ASP A 537 51.16 8.92 19.53
N VAL A 538 50.87 9.87 20.42
CA VAL A 538 49.75 9.76 21.36
C VAL A 538 48.42 9.65 20.63
N LYS A 539 48.18 10.45 19.58
CA LYS A 539 46.96 10.34 18.76
C LYS A 539 46.88 8.98 18.05
N GLY A 540 48.00 8.46 17.54
CA GLY A 540 48.09 7.14 16.94
C GLY A 540 47.74 6.03 17.94
N LEU A 541 48.32 6.08 19.13
CA LEU A 541 48.03 5.13 20.22
C LEU A 541 46.57 5.21 20.70
N VAL A 542 46.00 6.41 20.81
CA VAL A 542 44.57 6.59 21.15
C VAL A 542 43.67 6.00 20.06
N SER A 543 44.01 6.21 18.78
CA SER A 543 43.23 5.65 17.67
C SER A 543 43.28 4.11 17.65
N THR A 544 44.44 3.51 17.89
CA THR A 544 44.60 2.05 17.94
C THR A 544 43.91 1.44 19.17
N LEU A 545 43.95 2.11 20.32
CA LEU A 545 43.17 1.73 21.49
C LEU A 545 41.67 1.77 21.23
N LYS A 546 41.20 2.80 20.52
CA LYS A 546 39.78 2.91 20.14
C LYS A 546 39.36 1.76 19.22
N VAL A 547 40.14 1.47 18.18
CA VAL A 547 39.87 0.34 17.28
C VAL A 547 39.83 -0.99 18.04
N LYS A 548 40.81 -1.25 18.92
CA LYS A 548 40.82 -2.46 19.76
C LYS A 548 39.63 -2.51 20.74
N GLY A 549 39.19 -1.35 21.25
CA GLY A 549 38.00 -1.23 22.09
C GLY A 549 36.72 -1.58 21.33
N ASP A 550 36.59 -1.05 20.11
CA ASP A 550 35.46 -1.30 19.21
C ASP A 550 35.43 -2.78 18.79
N GLU A 551 36.57 -3.37 18.42
CA GLU A 551 36.70 -4.80 18.12
C GLU A 551 36.31 -5.68 19.31
N LYS A 552 36.79 -5.34 20.52
CA LYS A 552 36.42 -6.07 21.75
C LYS A 552 34.93 -5.96 22.04
N SER A 553 34.33 -4.79 21.82
CA SER A 553 32.89 -4.59 22.00
C SER A 553 32.08 -5.39 20.98
N TYR A 554 32.52 -5.40 19.72
CA TYR A 554 31.92 -6.21 18.67
C TYR A 554 32.00 -7.69 18.99
N MET A 555 33.19 -8.19 19.36
CA MET A 555 33.41 -9.59 19.73
C MET A 555 32.54 -10.01 20.91
N LYS A 556 32.39 -9.15 21.93
CA LYS A 556 31.50 -9.42 23.06
C LYS A 556 30.04 -9.53 22.64
N LYS A 557 29.60 -8.65 21.72
CA LYS A 557 28.23 -8.68 21.20
C LYS A 557 27.99 -9.95 20.37
N GLU A 558 28.97 -10.34 19.57
CA GLU A 558 28.85 -11.55 18.75
C GLU A 558 28.82 -12.83 19.61
N VAL A 559 29.63 -12.89 20.66
CA VAL A 559 29.55 -13.99 21.64
C VAL A 559 28.18 -14.03 22.33
N ALA A 560 27.63 -12.87 22.70
CA ALA A 560 26.29 -12.80 23.29
C ALA A 560 25.21 -13.29 22.30
N ASN A 561 25.26 -12.85 21.05
CA ASN A 561 24.36 -13.31 19.99
C ASN A 561 24.45 -14.82 19.76
N CYS A 562 25.66 -15.38 19.74
CA CYS A 562 25.86 -16.82 19.60
C CYS A 562 25.26 -17.60 20.77
N ASN A 563 25.41 -17.10 22.01
CA ASN A 563 24.81 -17.73 23.18
C ASN A 563 23.28 -17.66 23.13
N GLU A 564 22.70 -16.52 22.74
CA GLU A 564 21.25 -16.40 22.54
C GLU A 564 20.75 -17.37 21.46
N ALA A 565 21.45 -17.46 20.32
CA ALA A 565 21.11 -18.40 19.25
C ALA A 565 21.20 -19.86 19.71
N MET A 566 22.20 -20.22 20.53
CA MET A 566 22.30 -21.56 21.12
C MET A 566 21.11 -21.85 22.04
N THR A 567 20.74 -20.92 22.94
CA THR A 567 19.58 -21.11 23.82
C THR A 567 18.27 -21.24 23.04
N GLN A 568 18.07 -20.44 22.00
CA GLN A 568 16.91 -20.55 21.12
C GLN A 568 16.88 -21.89 20.39
N SER A 569 18.02 -22.33 19.85
CA SER A 569 18.12 -23.63 19.19
C SER A 569 17.81 -24.78 20.17
N GLU A 570 18.27 -24.72 21.41
CA GLU A 570 17.96 -25.74 22.43
C GLU A 570 16.46 -25.78 22.74
N THR A 571 15.80 -24.61 22.88
CA THR A 571 14.35 -24.56 23.09
C THR A 571 13.58 -25.14 21.91
N GLN A 572 13.96 -24.80 20.67
CA GLN A 572 13.34 -25.35 19.47
C GLN A 572 13.52 -26.87 19.37
N ILE A 573 14.70 -27.39 19.71
CA ILE A 573 14.94 -28.84 19.76
C ILE A 573 14.04 -29.52 20.78
N GLN A 574 13.81 -28.89 21.95
CA GLN A 574 12.90 -29.45 22.96
C GLN A 574 11.44 -29.46 22.49
N ASP A 575 10.98 -28.40 21.82
CA ASP A 575 9.62 -28.31 21.30
C ASP A 575 9.39 -29.32 20.17
N ILE A 576 10.32 -29.43 19.21
CA ILE A 576 10.26 -30.45 18.15
C ILE A 576 10.23 -31.87 18.75
N LYS A 577 11.00 -32.13 19.81
CA LYS A 577 10.95 -33.44 20.50
C LYS A 577 9.58 -33.73 21.11
N LYS A 578 8.91 -32.72 21.69
CA LYS A 578 7.54 -32.87 22.21
C LYS A 578 6.55 -33.14 21.08
N ASP A 579 6.64 -32.39 19.99
CA ASP A 579 5.77 -32.56 18.83
C ASP A 579 5.91 -33.96 18.21
N VAL A 580 7.14 -34.46 18.10
CA VAL A 580 7.41 -35.83 17.64
C VAL A 580 6.77 -36.86 18.56
N GLN A 581 6.86 -36.68 19.89
CA GLN A 581 6.21 -37.58 20.85
C GLN A 581 4.68 -37.55 20.74
N GLU A 582 4.08 -36.36 20.57
CA GLU A 582 2.64 -36.23 20.40
C GLU A 582 2.16 -36.87 19.10
N LEU A 583 2.87 -36.66 17.99
CA LEU A 583 2.57 -37.26 16.69
C LEU A 583 2.67 -38.78 16.73
N LEU A 584 3.71 -39.34 17.38
CA LEU A 584 3.84 -40.78 17.56
C LEU A 584 2.64 -41.35 18.35
N GLY A 585 2.21 -40.67 19.41
CA GLY A 585 1.01 -41.05 20.16
C GLY A 585 -0.27 -41.03 19.31
N ARG A 586 -0.45 -40.00 18.46
CA ARG A 586 -1.60 -39.93 17.54
C ARG A 586 -1.59 -41.05 16.50
N VAL A 587 -0.42 -41.41 15.97
CA VAL A 587 -0.25 -42.51 15.01
C VAL A 587 -0.62 -43.85 15.66
N GLU A 588 -0.21 -44.10 16.91
CA GLU A 588 -0.60 -45.32 17.64
C GLU A 588 -2.11 -45.40 17.84
N VAL A 589 -2.75 -44.32 18.27
CA VAL A 589 -4.22 -44.27 18.44
C VAL A 589 -4.93 -44.52 17.11
N SER A 590 -4.46 -43.92 16.02
CA SER A 590 -5.04 -44.13 14.68
C SER A 590 -4.91 -45.59 14.24
N LYS A 591 -3.75 -46.22 14.49
CA LYS A 591 -3.51 -47.62 14.16
C LYS A 591 -4.39 -48.57 14.98
N GLU A 592 -4.64 -48.27 16.26
CA GLU A 592 -5.60 -49.01 17.08
C GLU A 592 -7.04 -48.86 16.57
N GLN A 593 -7.42 -47.67 16.08
CA GLN A 593 -8.73 -47.45 15.49
C GLN A 593 -8.91 -48.21 14.17
N GLU A 594 -7.91 -48.19 13.28
CA GLU A 594 -7.93 -48.95 12.03
C GLU A 594 -8.04 -50.45 12.27
N THR A 595 -7.23 -51.00 13.20
CA THR A 595 -7.31 -52.44 13.52
C THR A 595 -8.66 -52.84 14.09
N ARG A 596 -9.29 -52.00 14.94
CA ARG A 596 -10.66 -52.23 15.42
C ARG A 596 -11.67 -52.17 14.28
N ALA A 597 -11.56 -51.17 13.40
CA ALA A 597 -12.43 -51.03 12.24
C ALA A 597 -12.32 -52.25 11.31
N GLU A 598 -11.12 -52.74 11.05
CA GLU A 598 -10.87 -53.90 10.20
C GLU A 598 -11.47 -55.19 10.78
N VAL A 599 -11.35 -55.40 12.10
CA VAL A 599 -12.02 -56.52 12.79
C VAL A 599 -13.54 -56.42 12.66
N THR A 600 -14.11 -55.23 12.85
CA THR A 600 -15.57 -55.04 12.70
C THR A 600 -16.03 -55.27 11.26
N PHE A 601 -15.25 -54.82 10.27
CA PHE A 601 -15.53 -55.01 8.85
C PHE A 601 -15.48 -56.49 8.47
N GLN A 602 -14.46 -57.24 8.93
CA GLN A 602 -14.36 -58.68 8.68
C GLN A 602 -15.57 -59.43 9.25
N LYS A 603 -16.03 -59.06 10.46
CA LYS A 603 -17.24 -59.67 11.06
C LYS A 603 -18.49 -59.38 10.23
N GLN A 604 -18.71 -58.13 9.83
CA GLN A 604 -19.86 -57.75 8.99
C GLN A 604 -19.82 -58.45 7.64
N ARG A 605 -18.64 -58.56 7.01
CA ARG A 605 -18.45 -59.29 5.75
C ARG A 605 -18.84 -60.76 5.90
N GLN A 606 -18.45 -61.41 7.00
CA GLN A 606 -18.81 -62.80 7.27
C GLN A 606 -20.32 -62.97 7.43
N GLU A 607 -20.98 -62.08 8.18
CA GLU A 607 -22.44 -62.09 8.36
C GLU A 607 -23.19 -61.92 7.03
N ILE A 608 -22.70 -61.06 6.14
CA ILE A 608 -23.28 -60.88 4.79
C ILE A 608 -23.08 -62.13 3.94
N LEU A 609 -21.90 -62.75 3.96
CA LEU A 609 -21.65 -64.00 3.25
C LEU A 609 -22.57 -65.14 3.71
N ASP A 610 -22.83 -65.23 5.02
CA ASP A 610 -23.74 -66.23 5.57
C ASP A 610 -25.20 -65.96 5.17
N LYS A 611 -25.63 -64.68 5.12
CA LYS A 611 -26.93 -64.28 4.58
C LYS A 611 -27.08 -64.64 3.10
N ILE A 612 -26.05 -64.41 2.29
CA ILE A 612 -26.05 -64.77 0.86
C ILE A 612 -26.20 -66.29 0.71
N LYS A 613 -25.41 -67.09 1.44
CA LYS A 613 -25.53 -68.56 1.40
C LYS A 613 -26.90 -69.07 1.83
N ALA A 614 -27.52 -68.42 2.82
CA ALA A 614 -28.88 -68.76 3.24
C ALA A 614 -29.90 -68.45 2.13
N ALA A 615 -29.81 -67.27 1.52
CA ALA A 615 -30.67 -66.86 0.41
C ALA A 615 -30.48 -67.74 -0.84
N GLU A 616 -29.26 -68.19 -1.14
CA GLU A 616 -28.99 -69.14 -2.22
C GLU A 616 -29.69 -70.48 -1.99
N LYS A 617 -29.63 -71.02 -0.76
CA LYS A 617 -30.37 -72.24 -0.40
C LYS A 617 -31.87 -72.07 -0.53
N GLU A 618 -32.42 -70.95 -0.08
CA GLU A 618 -33.86 -70.65 -0.24
C GLU A 618 -34.25 -70.56 -1.72
N ASN A 619 -33.41 -69.94 -2.56
CA ASN A 619 -33.64 -69.82 -3.99
C ASN A 619 -33.56 -71.18 -4.68
N GLU A 620 -32.64 -72.08 -4.30
CA GLU A 620 -32.62 -73.45 -4.81
C GLU A 620 -33.89 -74.23 -4.44
N VAL A 621 -34.35 -74.11 -3.20
CA VAL A 621 -35.62 -74.72 -2.75
C VAL A 621 -36.80 -74.14 -3.53
N ALA A 622 -36.82 -72.83 -3.78
CA ALA A 622 -37.85 -72.17 -4.59
C ALA A 622 -37.81 -72.65 -6.04
N LYS A 623 -36.64 -72.77 -6.67
CA LYS A 623 -36.47 -73.33 -8.01
C LYS A 623 -36.97 -74.77 -8.09
N ALA A 624 -36.67 -75.61 -7.10
CA ALA A 624 -37.15 -76.99 -7.04
C ALA A 624 -38.68 -77.05 -6.89
N LYS A 625 -39.29 -76.17 -6.08
CA LYS A 625 -40.75 -76.03 -5.99
C LYS A 625 -41.37 -75.56 -7.31
N PHE A 626 -40.78 -74.56 -7.97
CA PHE A 626 -41.23 -74.09 -9.28
C PHE A 626 -41.15 -75.18 -10.34
N ALA A 627 -40.07 -75.97 -10.38
CA ALA A 627 -39.93 -77.09 -11.30
C ALA A 627 -41.02 -78.15 -11.07
N LYS A 628 -41.36 -78.46 -9.81
CA LYS A 628 -42.47 -79.37 -9.47
C LYS A 628 -43.83 -78.80 -9.90
N ILE A 629 -44.07 -77.51 -9.69
CA ILE A 629 -45.31 -76.84 -10.11
C ILE A 629 -45.43 -76.83 -11.65
N LEU A 630 -44.34 -76.59 -12.38
CA LEU A 630 -44.31 -76.66 -13.83
C LEU A 630 -44.54 -78.09 -14.36
N ALA A 631 -43.97 -79.10 -13.70
CA ALA A 631 -44.25 -80.51 -14.02
C ALA A 631 -45.74 -80.85 -13.80
N TYR A 632 -46.31 -80.42 -12.68
CA TYR A 632 -47.74 -80.60 -12.37
C TYR A 632 -48.65 -79.87 -13.38
N LEU A 633 -48.30 -78.64 -13.79
CA LEU A 633 -49.03 -77.89 -14.83
C LEU A 633 -48.96 -78.59 -16.20
N LYS A 634 -47.81 -79.18 -16.54
CA LYS A 634 -47.64 -79.96 -17.77
C LYS A 634 -48.53 -81.22 -17.75
N GLU A 635 -48.58 -81.93 -16.63
CA GLU A 635 -49.42 -83.12 -16.46
C GLU A 635 -50.93 -82.80 -16.44
N THR A 636 -51.33 -81.69 -15.84
CA THR A 636 -52.75 -81.26 -15.78
C THR A 636 -53.25 -80.63 -17.07
N SER A 637 -52.37 -80.15 -17.97
CA SER A 637 -52.76 -79.64 -19.28
C SER A 637 -53.44 -80.70 -20.17
N HIS A 638 -53.16 -81.98 -19.93
CA HIS A 638 -53.79 -83.10 -20.64
C HIS A 638 -55.16 -83.51 -20.04
N TYR A 639 -55.54 -83.01 -18.86
CA TYR A 639 -56.80 -83.34 -18.20
C TYR A 639 -57.98 -82.43 -18.56
N LYS A 640 -57.77 -81.31 -19.30
CA LYS A 640 -58.85 -80.39 -19.73
C LYS A 640 -59.56 -80.77 -21.04
N LYS A 641 -59.32 -81.96 -21.59
CA LYS A 641 -60.10 -82.53 -22.70
C LYS A 641 -60.76 -83.86 -22.30
N ARG A 642 -61.69 -83.84 -21.34
CA ARG A 642 -62.90 -84.69 -21.32
C ARG A 642 -63.70 -84.47 -20.03
N LYS A 643 -65.03 -84.32 -20.22
CA LYS A 643 -66.11 -84.11 -19.22
C LYS A 643 -66.16 -82.67 -18.69
N GLY A 644 -67.27 -81.96 -18.72
CA GLY A 644 -68.66 -82.30 -19.01
C GLY A 644 -69.50 -81.12 -18.50
N ARG A 645 -70.63 -80.88 -19.16
CA ARG A 645 -71.60 -79.83 -18.85
C ARG A 645 -71.92 -79.72 -17.35
N GLY A 646 -71.98 -78.46 -16.90
CA GLY A 646 -72.97 -77.96 -15.95
C GLY A 646 -72.81 -78.38 -14.49
N ILE A 647 -72.44 -77.43 -13.64
CA ILE A 647 -73.22 -76.92 -12.49
C ILE A 647 -72.24 -76.11 -11.64
N THR A 648 -72.44 -74.80 -11.61
CA THR A 648 -71.93 -73.91 -10.56
C THR A 648 -72.69 -74.19 -9.27
N PRO A 649 -71.99 -74.21 -8.12
CA PRO A 649 -72.60 -73.68 -6.92
C PRO A 649 -71.70 -72.70 -6.14
N ASN A 650 -72.37 -71.60 -5.80
CA ASN A 650 -72.22 -70.65 -4.71
C ASN A 650 -71.30 -70.97 -3.51
N ALA A 651 -70.76 -69.86 -2.99
CA ALA A 651 -70.60 -69.47 -1.58
C ALA A 651 -69.53 -70.18 -0.72
N ARG A 652 -68.43 -69.49 -0.46
CA ARG A 652 -68.23 -68.65 0.74
C ARG A 652 -66.98 -67.80 0.61
#